data_AF-A0A6J6KTC9-F1
#
_entry.id   AF-A0A6J6KTC9-F1
#
_cell.length_a   1.000
_cell.length_b   1.000
_cell.length_c   1.000
_cell.angle_alpha   90.00
_cell.angle_beta   90.00
_cell.angle_gamma   90.00
#
_symmetry.space_group_name_H-M   'P 1'
#
loop_
_entity.id
_entity.type
_entity.pdbx_description
1 polymer ?
#
loop_
_entity_poly.entity_id
_entity_poly.type
_entity_poly.pdbx_seq_one_letter_code
_entity_poly.pdbx_strand_id
1 'polypeptide(L)'
;MFEKLGHFIVRRRKSVLVLFLLGTIAAGAIGSQAFGRLDSGGYSDPSSESTAAAEYIIKKFKVQEPIVTLVVDSTTGVDDAQVSAKGLALEKEIATVKGVTKTYSYWSTGGAPTMRSKDGKAAFILVYADLKADDWDGFSSIGTDIQNRFDGTYKGLNVYAGGGAVITHAINHRIEKDLLLAESIAIPFTFILLIFVFGAMVASAMPLFVGVTAILGSFFIIFLLSHFTSVSVFALNLITGLGLGLGIDYALLMVNRFREELHHGKTVEESVVTMVATAGKTVFYSGLTVFVTMASLLFFPLNFLKSFGYAGIAVISLAVVGAVIALPALLAILGEKVDKGVVRRGAITPKEDGRWAHTARAVMRRPIPVVIAAVSVLAIMAAPILNISFAQVDSRVLPASDRAALSSQVIETRFDGLVGSPIDVVVPNGVGLEDEITGFLKKVKGVDGVVRVGALETYGQDIRVQVISSIGSRSIASERVIHEIRALDRPDGTLIGGAAADFTDSQDGIASKLPFALGWIALTVLILIFIFTGSIILPIKAIILNALSLSATLGAITWIFIDGHLKWLVGDFTVTGTLDTGSVILVAVVVFGLSMDYELFLLSRIREEHLSGKSNIESVAVGLQRSARIITAAALLLAGVFAAFMTSGVTSIKMLGFGVALAVLLDATLVRALLVPALMRLFGERNWWAPKSMQRFTLKH
;
A
#
# COMPACT_ATOMS: atom_id res chain seq x y z
N MET A 1 8.39 -3.88 -34.54
CA MET A 1 8.48 -4.94 -33.51
C MET A 1 7.10 -5.52 -33.19
N PHE A 2 6.17 -4.71 -32.67
CA PHE A 2 4.80 -5.16 -32.31
C PHE A 2 4.02 -5.81 -33.47
N GLU A 3 4.14 -5.29 -34.69
CA GLU A 3 3.52 -5.90 -35.87
C GLU A 3 4.07 -7.33 -36.15
N LYS A 4 5.40 -7.50 -36.09
CA LYS A 4 6.04 -8.83 -36.21
C LYS A 4 5.56 -9.78 -35.11
N LEU A 5 5.39 -9.28 -33.88
CA LEU A 5 4.83 -10.04 -32.76
C LEU A 5 3.39 -10.45 -33.04
N GLY A 6 2.56 -9.55 -33.59
CA GLY A 6 1.19 -9.84 -34.00
C GLY A 6 1.12 -11.00 -35.00
N HIS A 7 1.92 -10.96 -36.07
CA HIS A 7 1.97 -12.05 -37.05
C HIS A 7 2.43 -13.38 -36.43
N PHE A 8 3.44 -13.34 -35.55
CA PHE A 8 3.90 -14.53 -34.84
C PHE A 8 2.80 -15.14 -33.97
N ILE A 9 2.09 -14.31 -33.21
CA ILE A 9 1.00 -14.75 -32.34
C ILE A 9 -0.12 -15.38 -33.17
N VAL A 10 -0.55 -14.76 -34.28
CA VAL A 10 -1.61 -15.34 -35.13
C VAL A 10 -1.19 -16.70 -35.67
N ARG A 11 0.04 -16.81 -36.20
CA ARG A 11 0.57 -18.05 -36.77
C ARG A 11 0.68 -19.19 -35.74
N ARG A 12 1.01 -18.88 -34.49
CA ARG A 12 1.24 -19.86 -33.41
C ARG A 12 0.22 -19.79 -32.27
N ARG A 13 -0.97 -19.20 -32.51
CA ARG A 13 -1.98 -18.86 -31.48
C ARG A 13 -2.28 -19.97 -30.47
N LYS A 14 -2.44 -21.22 -30.92
CA LYS A 14 -2.71 -22.37 -30.04
C LYS A 14 -1.51 -22.67 -29.12
N SER A 15 -0.31 -22.77 -29.68
CA SER A 15 0.91 -23.07 -28.92
C SER A 15 1.23 -21.96 -27.93
N VAL A 16 1.09 -20.69 -28.34
CA VAL A 16 1.31 -19.52 -27.47
C VAL A 16 0.36 -19.56 -26.28
N LEU A 17 -0.94 -19.76 -26.52
CA LEU A 17 -1.93 -19.80 -25.44
C LEU A 17 -1.73 -20.99 -24.51
N VAL A 18 -1.47 -22.20 -25.05
CA VAL A 18 -1.26 -23.40 -24.24
C VAL A 18 -0.02 -23.27 -23.36
N LEU A 19 1.11 -22.81 -23.92
CA LEU A 19 2.33 -22.60 -23.15
C LEU A 19 2.14 -21.54 -22.06
N PHE A 20 1.44 -20.46 -22.36
CA PHE A 20 1.14 -19.42 -21.38
C PHE A 20 0.26 -19.94 -20.24
N LEU A 21 -0.80 -20.70 -20.57
CA LEU A 21 -1.70 -21.30 -19.58
C LEU A 21 -0.97 -22.31 -18.69
N LEU A 22 -0.20 -23.22 -19.28
CA LEU A 22 0.58 -24.20 -18.53
C LEU A 22 1.61 -23.51 -17.64
N GLY A 23 2.31 -22.50 -18.17
CA GLY A 23 3.26 -21.70 -17.41
C GLY A 23 2.59 -20.98 -16.25
N THR A 24 1.41 -20.39 -16.46
CA THR A 24 0.67 -19.67 -15.41
C THR A 24 0.14 -20.62 -14.34
N ILE A 25 -0.38 -21.79 -14.71
CA ILE A 25 -0.85 -22.79 -13.76
C ILE A 25 0.31 -23.34 -12.92
N ALA A 26 1.44 -23.66 -13.56
CA ALA A 26 2.65 -24.08 -12.85
C ALA A 26 3.18 -22.97 -11.93
N ALA A 27 3.21 -21.73 -12.41
CA ALA A 27 3.59 -20.55 -11.63
C ALA A 27 2.66 -20.36 -10.42
N GLY A 28 1.34 -20.46 -10.59
CA GLY A 28 0.38 -20.36 -9.48
C GLY A 28 0.54 -21.49 -8.45
N ALA A 29 0.72 -22.73 -8.91
CA ALA A 29 0.88 -23.90 -8.04
C ALA A 29 2.18 -23.88 -7.24
N ILE A 30 3.28 -23.41 -7.84
CA ILE A 30 4.55 -23.23 -7.13
C ILE A 30 4.50 -21.96 -6.27
N GLY A 31 3.95 -20.88 -6.82
CA GLY A 31 3.84 -19.57 -6.20
C GLY A 31 2.97 -19.54 -4.95
N SER A 32 1.99 -20.44 -4.81
CA SER A 32 1.18 -20.54 -3.58
C SER A 32 2.03 -20.88 -2.34
N GLN A 33 3.23 -21.42 -2.52
CA GLN A 33 4.17 -21.64 -1.42
C GLN A 33 4.74 -20.32 -0.85
N ALA A 34 4.58 -19.19 -1.55
CA ALA A 34 4.93 -17.88 -1.01
C ALA A 34 4.16 -17.58 0.27
N PHE A 35 2.89 -17.98 0.38
CA PHE A 35 2.03 -17.61 1.51
C PHE A 35 2.58 -18.01 2.88
N GLY A 36 3.28 -19.15 2.96
CA GLY A 36 3.93 -19.61 4.19
C GLY A 36 5.31 -19.00 4.45
N ARG A 37 5.73 -17.99 3.67
CA ARG A 37 7.05 -17.33 3.77
C ARG A 37 6.98 -15.82 3.85
N LEU A 38 5.78 -15.26 3.92
CA LEU A 38 5.60 -13.81 3.98
C LEU A 38 5.76 -13.33 5.42
N ASP A 39 6.51 -12.25 5.58
CA ASP A 39 6.75 -11.61 6.86
C ASP A 39 5.60 -10.67 7.23
N SER A 40 5.26 -10.63 8.52
CA SER A 40 4.22 -9.73 9.04
C SER A 40 4.74 -8.32 9.36
N GLY A 41 6.06 -8.14 9.33
CA GLY A 41 6.73 -6.88 9.67
C GLY A 41 7.31 -6.15 8.46
N GLY A 42 8.52 -5.61 8.64
CA GLY A 42 9.27 -4.88 7.61
C GLY A 42 9.12 -3.36 7.68
N TYR A 43 8.58 -2.84 8.78
CA TYR A 43 8.40 -1.40 8.99
C TYR A 43 9.64 -0.67 9.51
N SER A 44 10.67 -1.40 9.92
CA SER A 44 11.95 -0.86 10.40
C SER A 44 12.96 -0.67 9.27
N ASP A 45 13.90 0.26 9.43
CA ASP A 45 15.10 0.36 8.59
C ASP A 45 16.18 -0.62 9.09
N PRO A 46 16.51 -1.69 8.33
CA PRO A 46 17.49 -2.70 8.77
C PRO A 46 18.91 -2.17 9.01
N SER A 47 19.24 -0.99 8.47
CA SER A 47 20.55 -0.35 8.59
C SER A 47 20.62 0.71 9.70
N SER A 48 19.54 0.88 10.46
CA SER A 48 19.41 1.92 11.48
C SER A 48 20.13 1.63 12.80
N GLU A 49 20.37 2.70 13.56
CA GLU A 49 20.88 2.62 14.93
C GLU A 49 19.90 1.86 15.84
N SER A 50 18.59 2.08 15.70
CA SER A 50 17.58 1.37 16.50
C SER A 50 17.55 -0.13 16.21
N THR A 51 17.71 -0.55 14.95
CA THR A 51 17.80 -1.98 14.61
C THR A 51 19.09 -2.57 15.16
N ALA A 52 20.22 -1.86 15.07
CA ALA A 52 21.47 -2.32 15.68
C ALA A 52 21.34 -2.47 17.20
N ALA A 53 20.69 -1.53 17.89
CA ALA A 53 20.42 -1.60 19.32
C ALA A 53 19.54 -2.82 19.68
N ALA A 54 18.45 -3.04 18.93
CA ALA A 54 17.56 -4.18 19.14
C ALA A 54 18.29 -5.52 18.93
N GLU A 55 19.06 -5.64 17.84
CA GLU A 55 19.87 -6.84 17.59
C GLU A 55 20.93 -7.06 18.68
N TYR A 56 21.54 -5.99 19.19
CA TYR A 56 22.54 -6.06 20.24
C TYR A 56 21.92 -6.59 21.55
N ILE A 57 20.78 -6.04 21.96
CA ILE A 57 20.04 -6.48 23.16
C ILE A 57 19.67 -7.98 23.04
N ILE A 58 19.13 -8.39 21.89
CA ILE A 58 18.72 -9.79 21.67
C ILE A 58 19.92 -10.73 21.66
N LYS A 59 20.98 -10.41 20.89
CA LYS A 59 22.12 -11.32 20.66
C LYS A 59 23.12 -11.35 21.80
N LYS A 60 23.41 -10.20 22.43
CA LYS A 60 24.44 -10.06 23.48
C LYS A 60 23.86 -10.17 24.87
N PHE A 61 22.83 -9.40 25.18
CA PHE A 61 22.24 -9.40 26.53
C PHE A 61 21.35 -10.62 26.74
N LYS A 62 20.94 -11.28 25.65
CA LYS A 62 19.98 -12.40 25.68
C LYS A 62 18.70 -12.01 26.42
N VAL A 63 18.36 -10.72 26.37
CA VAL A 63 17.11 -10.20 26.91
C VAL A 63 16.03 -10.56 25.91
N GLN A 64 15.08 -11.38 26.37
CA GLN A 64 13.88 -11.69 25.63
C GLN A 64 12.82 -10.65 25.98
N GLU A 65 12.05 -10.21 24.98
CA GLU A 65 10.85 -9.42 25.20
C GLU A 65 9.64 -10.35 25.43
N PRO A 66 8.63 -9.92 26.20
CA PRO A 66 7.43 -10.70 26.35
C PRO A 66 6.67 -10.77 25.01
N ILE A 67 6.43 -11.98 24.53
CA ILE A 67 5.69 -12.23 23.29
C ILE A 67 4.19 -11.90 23.46
N VAL A 68 3.66 -12.09 24.68
CA VAL A 68 2.28 -11.79 25.06
C VAL A 68 2.29 -11.03 26.37
N THR A 69 1.48 -9.98 26.44
CA THR A 69 1.23 -9.21 27.66
C THR A 69 -0.26 -9.30 27.97
N LEU A 70 -0.61 -9.91 29.10
CA LEU A 70 -2.00 -9.93 29.58
C LEU A 70 -2.18 -8.86 30.64
N VAL A 71 -3.27 -8.09 30.51
CA VAL A 71 -3.77 -7.25 31.59
C VAL A 71 -4.84 -8.01 32.33
N VAL A 72 -4.64 -8.21 33.63
CA VAL A 72 -5.64 -8.78 34.52
C VAL A 72 -6.29 -7.65 35.29
N ASP A 73 -7.58 -7.43 35.05
CA ASP A 73 -8.40 -6.39 35.64
C ASP A 73 -9.40 -6.99 36.64
N SER A 74 -9.42 -6.42 37.84
CA SER A 74 -10.27 -6.84 38.95
C SER A 74 -11.18 -5.72 39.42
N THR A 75 -12.34 -6.08 39.97
CA THR A 75 -13.27 -5.11 40.57
C THR A 75 -12.74 -4.55 41.90
N THR A 76 -11.99 -5.37 42.65
CA THR A 76 -11.24 -5.03 43.87
C THR A 76 -9.76 -4.78 43.55
N GLY A 77 -8.95 -4.44 44.56
CA GLY A 77 -7.53 -4.18 44.37
C GLY A 77 -6.73 -5.45 44.03
N VAL A 78 -5.66 -5.32 43.25
CA VAL A 78 -4.83 -6.47 42.83
C VAL A 78 -4.09 -7.15 43.98
N ASP A 79 -3.94 -6.46 45.11
CA ASP A 79 -3.33 -6.97 46.35
C ASP A 79 -4.31 -7.79 47.21
N ASP A 80 -5.59 -7.84 46.85
CA ASP A 80 -6.57 -8.68 47.54
C ASP A 80 -6.12 -10.15 47.45
N ALA A 81 -6.18 -10.87 48.57
CA ALA A 81 -5.75 -12.26 48.65
C ALA A 81 -6.47 -13.16 47.63
N GLN A 82 -7.76 -12.90 47.36
CA GLN A 82 -8.51 -13.67 46.37
C GLN A 82 -8.06 -13.35 44.94
N VAL A 83 -7.79 -12.08 44.63
CA VAL A 83 -7.30 -11.66 43.31
C VAL A 83 -5.89 -12.20 43.08
N SER A 84 -5.02 -12.09 44.09
CA SER A 84 -3.65 -12.61 44.05
C SER A 84 -3.60 -14.12 43.82
N ALA A 85 -4.43 -14.89 44.53
CA ALA A 85 -4.51 -16.34 44.34
C ALA A 85 -5.00 -16.71 42.93
N LYS A 86 -5.98 -15.98 42.39
CA LYS A 86 -6.49 -16.18 41.03
C LYS A 86 -5.47 -15.78 39.96
N GLY A 87 -4.76 -14.68 40.15
CA GLY A 87 -3.70 -14.19 39.26
C GLY A 87 -2.53 -15.18 39.17
N LEU A 88 -2.07 -15.70 40.31
CA LEU A 88 -1.04 -16.76 40.35
C LEU A 88 -1.51 -18.08 39.73
N ALA A 89 -2.79 -18.44 39.91
CA ALA A 89 -3.36 -19.62 39.26
C ALA A 89 -3.41 -19.46 37.73
N LEU A 90 -3.80 -18.27 37.25
CA LEU A 90 -3.80 -17.93 35.83
C LEU A 90 -2.39 -17.99 35.24
N GLU A 91 -1.40 -17.39 35.89
CA GLU A 91 0.01 -17.45 35.47
C GLU A 91 0.51 -18.89 35.35
N LYS A 92 0.18 -19.75 36.32
CA LYS A 92 0.52 -21.19 36.26
C LYS A 92 -0.14 -21.90 35.09
N GLU A 93 -1.42 -21.62 34.82
CA GLU A 93 -2.11 -22.21 33.66
C GLU A 93 -1.48 -21.73 32.34
N ILE A 94 -1.13 -20.45 32.21
CA ILE A 94 -0.45 -19.90 31.03
C ILE A 94 0.93 -20.53 30.85
N ALA A 95 1.68 -20.79 31.93
CA ALA A 95 2.98 -21.44 31.87
C ALA A 95 2.94 -22.88 31.31
N THR A 96 1.75 -23.51 31.26
CA THR A 96 1.57 -24.84 30.64
C THR A 96 1.29 -24.80 29.13
N VAL A 97 1.10 -23.61 28.55
CA VAL A 97 0.89 -23.45 27.11
C VAL A 97 2.14 -23.87 26.36
N LYS A 98 1.97 -24.68 25.31
CA LYS A 98 3.08 -25.18 24.49
C LYS A 98 3.82 -24.01 23.85
N GLY A 99 5.14 -23.98 24.02
CA GLY A 99 6.02 -22.92 23.48
C GLY A 99 6.31 -21.79 24.47
N VAL A 100 5.56 -21.67 25.57
CA VAL A 100 5.89 -20.73 26.66
C VAL A 100 7.10 -21.25 27.44
N THR A 101 8.11 -20.42 27.62
CA THR A 101 9.32 -20.74 28.38
C THR A 101 9.31 -20.13 29.76
N LYS A 102 8.73 -18.94 29.90
CA LYS A 102 8.71 -18.19 31.16
C LYS A 102 7.48 -17.30 31.24
N THR A 103 7.00 -17.12 32.46
CA THR A 103 5.96 -16.16 32.80
C THR A 103 6.42 -15.33 33.99
N TYR A 104 6.00 -14.07 34.02
CA TYR A 104 6.17 -13.17 35.14
C TYR A 104 4.88 -12.40 35.36
N SER A 105 4.38 -12.39 36.59
CA SER A 105 3.21 -11.61 36.96
C SER A 105 3.57 -10.58 38.03
N TYR A 106 2.71 -9.57 38.20
CA TYR A 106 2.78 -8.67 39.35
C TYR A 106 2.94 -9.44 40.67
N TRP A 107 2.21 -10.55 40.82
CA TRP A 107 2.21 -11.35 42.05
C TRP A 107 3.48 -12.18 42.21
N SER A 108 3.98 -12.83 41.15
CA SER A 108 5.18 -13.68 41.23
C SER A 108 6.47 -12.88 41.37
N THR A 109 6.47 -11.61 40.96
CA THR A 109 7.61 -10.69 41.09
C THR A 109 7.63 -9.90 42.41
N GLY A 110 6.71 -10.20 43.34
CA GLY A 110 6.67 -9.54 44.65
C GLY A 110 6.03 -8.14 44.63
N GLY A 111 5.13 -7.88 43.68
CA GLY A 111 4.37 -6.64 43.63
C GLY A 111 5.10 -5.49 42.93
N ALA A 112 5.84 -5.77 41.86
CA ALA A 112 6.61 -4.77 41.12
C ALA A 112 5.72 -3.56 40.74
N PRO A 113 6.05 -2.33 41.19
CA PRO A 113 5.18 -1.16 40.97
C PRO A 113 4.90 -0.85 39.50
N THR A 114 5.82 -1.17 38.59
CA THR A 114 5.66 -1.00 37.14
C THR A 114 4.67 -1.96 36.52
N MET A 115 4.28 -3.02 37.23
CA MET A 115 3.32 -4.03 36.77
C MET A 115 1.91 -3.81 37.30
N ARG A 116 1.66 -2.67 37.96
CA ARG A 116 0.40 -2.30 38.59
C ARG A 116 -0.17 -1.04 37.94
N SER A 117 -1.48 -0.99 37.77
CA SER A 117 -2.19 0.19 37.30
C SER A 117 -2.21 1.32 38.33
N LYS A 118 -2.43 2.55 37.86
CA LYS A 118 -2.57 3.78 38.67
C LYS A 118 -3.67 3.65 39.73
N ASP A 119 -4.76 2.97 39.39
CA ASP A 119 -5.88 2.71 40.29
C ASP A 119 -5.70 1.47 41.18
N GLY A 120 -4.60 0.72 41.00
CA GLY A 120 -4.28 -0.49 41.73
C GLY A 120 -5.26 -1.65 41.56
N LYS A 121 -6.08 -1.63 40.50
CA LYS A 121 -7.08 -2.67 40.19
C LYS A 121 -6.74 -3.51 38.97
N ALA A 122 -5.66 -3.20 38.26
CA ALA A 122 -5.16 -4.02 37.16
C ALA A 122 -3.66 -4.31 37.30
N ALA A 123 -3.25 -5.46 36.78
CA ALA A 123 -1.87 -5.95 36.86
C ALA A 123 -1.45 -6.71 35.60
N PHE A 124 -0.14 -6.74 35.32
CA PHE A 124 0.42 -7.47 34.18
C PHE A 124 0.73 -8.94 34.49
N ILE A 125 0.55 -9.77 33.46
CA ILE A 125 1.25 -11.05 33.27
C ILE A 125 2.00 -10.97 31.94
N LEU A 126 3.32 -11.13 32.00
CA LEU A 126 4.23 -11.14 30.87
C LEU A 126 4.58 -12.58 30.53
N VAL A 127 4.49 -12.94 29.25
CA VAL A 127 4.73 -14.30 28.75
C VAL A 127 5.88 -14.27 27.75
N TYR A 128 6.84 -15.16 27.94
CA TYR A 128 8.04 -15.27 27.12
C TYR A 128 8.07 -16.64 26.45
N ALA A 129 8.62 -16.68 25.25
CA ALA A 129 8.89 -17.90 24.50
C ALA A 129 10.29 -17.80 23.88
N ASP A 130 10.96 -18.94 23.76
CA ASP A 130 12.23 -19.05 23.03
C ASP A 130 11.92 -19.35 21.57
N LEU A 131 11.61 -18.29 20.83
CA LEU A 131 11.38 -18.33 19.39
C LEU A 131 12.60 -17.76 18.69
N LYS A 132 12.96 -18.35 17.55
CA LYS A 132 13.92 -17.70 16.66
C LYS A 132 13.31 -16.40 16.14
N ALA A 133 14.14 -15.40 15.86
CA ALA A 133 13.69 -14.08 15.41
C ALA A 133 12.87 -14.12 14.09
N ASP A 134 12.94 -15.23 13.34
CA ASP A 134 12.22 -15.49 12.10
C ASP A 134 11.02 -16.45 12.24
N ASP A 135 10.75 -17.01 13.43
CA ASP A 135 9.64 -17.95 13.67
C ASP A 135 8.32 -17.20 13.99
N TRP A 136 7.82 -16.47 13.00
CA TRP A 136 6.58 -15.70 13.12
C TRP A 136 5.33 -16.57 13.30
N ASP A 137 5.32 -17.79 12.75
CA ASP A 137 4.22 -18.74 12.92
C ASP A 137 4.15 -19.26 14.36
N GLY A 138 5.30 -19.57 14.96
CA GLY A 138 5.41 -19.87 16.39
C GLY A 138 4.96 -18.67 17.25
N PHE A 139 5.42 -17.47 16.89
CA PHE A 139 5.05 -16.22 17.58
C PHE A 139 3.54 -15.97 17.56
N SER A 140 2.92 -16.04 16.38
CA SER A 140 1.50 -15.84 16.20
C SER A 140 0.68 -16.94 16.88
N SER A 141 1.05 -18.21 16.74
CA SER A 141 0.26 -19.34 17.26
C SER A 141 0.15 -19.36 18.79
N ILE A 142 1.23 -19.01 19.49
CA ILE A 142 1.20 -18.87 20.96
C ILE A 142 0.28 -17.72 21.37
N GLY A 143 0.38 -16.58 20.70
CA GLY A 143 -0.51 -15.44 20.90
C GLY A 143 -1.99 -15.82 20.74
N THR A 144 -2.31 -16.55 19.67
CA THR A 144 -3.66 -17.04 19.38
C THR A 144 -4.16 -18.03 20.44
N ASP A 145 -3.35 -19.00 20.85
CA ASP A 145 -3.77 -19.99 21.87
C ASP A 145 -4.04 -19.31 23.22
N ILE A 146 -3.16 -18.39 23.64
CA ILE A 146 -3.34 -17.63 24.88
C ILE A 146 -4.58 -16.74 24.79
N GLN A 147 -4.77 -16.04 23.67
CA GLN A 147 -5.94 -15.20 23.48
C GLN A 147 -7.23 -16.03 23.54
N ASN A 148 -7.31 -17.13 22.79
CA ASN A 148 -8.52 -17.96 22.76
C ASN A 148 -8.87 -18.58 24.11
N ARG A 149 -7.87 -18.94 24.91
CA ARG A 149 -8.07 -19.64 26.20
C ARG A 149 -8.31 -18.71 27.38
N PHE A 150 -7.67 -17.54 27.39
CA PHE A 150 -7.59 -16.70 28.59
C PHE A 150 -8.17 -15.29 28.40
N ASP A 151 -8.40 -14.82 27.17
CA ASP A 151 -8.95 -13.48 26.91
C ASP A 151 -10.46 -13.41 27.19
N GLY A 152 -10.89 -12.44 28.01
CA GLY A 152 -12.25 -12.31 28.52
C GLY A 152 -12.36 -12.60 30.01
N THR A 153 -13.45 -13.23 30.46
CA THR A 153 -13.70 -13.43 31.89
C THR A 153 -13.07 -14.74 32.38
N TYR A 154 -12.11 -14.64 33.30
CA TYR A 154 -11.45 -15.77 33.95
C TYR A 154 -11.73 -15.80 35.45
N LYS A 155 -12.54 -16.75 35.92
CA LYS A 155 -12.88 -16.93 37.36
C LYS A 155 -13.29 -15.62 38.07
N GLY A 156 -13.97 -14.71 37.35
CA GLY A 156 -14.42 -13.40 37.84
C GLY A 156 -13.41 -12.25 37.69
N LEU A 157 -12.26 -12.49 37.07
CA LEU A 157 -11.32 -11.47 36.59
C LEU A 157 -11.59 -11.18 35.12
N ASN A 158 -11.40 -9.94 34.67
CA ASN A 158 -11.39 -9.61 33.25
C ASN A 158 -9.94 -9.60 32.77
N VAL A 159 -9.64 -10.43 31.79
CA VAL A 159 -8.29 -10.59 31.25
C VAL A 159 -8.30 -10.08 29.81
N TYR A 160 -7.33 -9.25 29.48
CA TYR A 160 -7.15 -8.68 28.15
C TYR A 160 -5.80 -9.13 27.60
N ALA A 161 -5.81 -10.04 26.63
CA ALA A 161 -4.59 -10.50 25.98
C ALA A 161 -4.12 -9.45 24.95
N GLY A 162 -2.85 -9.08 25.01
CA GLY A 162 -2.20 -8.13 24.11
C GLY A 162 -0.72 -8.45 23.92
N GLY A 163 0.08 -7.44 23.61
CA GLY A 163 1.47 -7.61 23.22
C GLY A 163 1.66 -7.91 21.73
N GLY A 164 2.92 -7.96 21.29
CA GLY A 164 3.27 -8.01 19.88
C GLY A 164 2.64 -9.18 19.11
N ALA A 165 2.64 -10.37 19.70
CA ALA A 165 2.08 -11.57 19.06
C ALA A 165 0.58 -11.48 18.84
N VAL A 166 -0.17 -11.08 19.87
CA VAL A 166 -1.63 -10.99 19.81
C VAL A 166 -2.06 -9.89 18.85
N ILE A 167 -1.43 -8.71 18.93
CA ILE A 167 -1.80 -7.56 18.08
C ILE A 167 -1.47 -7.86 16.61
N THR A 168 -0.27 -8.37 16.32
CA THR A 168 0.14 -8.68 14.94
C THR A 168 -0.75 -9.78 14.34
N HIS A 169 -1.06 -10.82 15.11
CA HIS A 169 -1.99 -11.86 14.67
C HIS A 169 -3.40 -11.30 14.40
N ALA A 170 -3.94 -10.49 15.32
CA ALA A 170 -5.27 -9.90 15.16
C ALA A 170 -5.35 -9.02 13.90
N ILE A 171 -4.31 -8.22 13.64
CA ILE A 171 -4.19 -7.43 12.40
C ILE A 171 -4.19 -8.36 11.18
N ASN A 172 -3.26 -9.31 11.09
CA ASN A 172 -3.13 -10.18 9.92
C ASN A 172 -4.37 -11.03 9.65
N HIS A 173 -4.93 -11.66 10.69
CA HIS A 173 -6.14 -12.48 10.57
C HIS A 173 -7.34 -11.64 10.14
N ARG A 174 -7.42 -10.40 10.61
CA ARG A 174 -8.47 -9.47 10.17
C ARG A 174 -8.28 -9.09 8.71
N ILE A 175 -7.06 -8.82 8.27
CA ILE A 175 -6.72 -8.53 6.87
C ILE A 175 -7.11 -9.70 5.97
N GLU A 176 -6.80 -10.94 6.35
CA GLU A 176 -7.13 -12.13 5.57
C GLU A 176 -8.65 -12.28 5.39
N LYS A 177 -9.42 -12.16 6.48
CA LYS A 177 -10.89 -12.20 6.42
C LYS A 177 -11.48 -11.06 5.59
N ASP A 178 -10.96 -9.85 5.76
CA ASP A 178 -11.42 -8.68 5.03
C ASP A 178 -11.08 -8.78 3.54
N LEU A 179 -9.94 -9.38 3.18
CA LEU A 179 -9.57 -9.64 1.78
C LEU A 179 -10.57 -10.59 1.11
N LEU A 180 -10.91 -11.71 1.76
CA LEU A 180 -11.91 -12.65 1.25
C LEU A 180 -13.27 -11.97 1.04
N LEU A 181 -13.69 -11.13 1.99
CA LEU A 181 -14.93 -10.37 1.88
C LEU A 181 -14.87 -9.37 0.72
N ALA A 182 -13.78 -8.60 0.60
CA ALA A 182 -13.59 -7.65 -0.47
C ALA A 182 -13.58 -8.31 -1.85
N GLU A 183 -12.90 -9.45 -2.01
CA GLU A 183 -12.87 -10.21 -3.27
C GLU A 183 -14.26 -10.76 -3.63
N SER A 184 -15.01 -11.25 -2.64
CA SER A 184 -16.37 -11.76 -2.85
C SER A 184 -17.35 -10.69 -3.36
N ILE A 185 -17.06 -9.41 -3.07
CA ILE A 185 -17.84 -8.26 -3.56
C ILE A 185 -17.28 -7.75 -4.90
N ALA A 186 -15.96 -7.54 -4.96
CA ALA A 186 -15.28 -6.92 -6.10
C ALA A 186 -15.39 -7.76 -7.37
N ILE A 187 -15.21 -9.08 -7.31
CA ILE A 187 -15.22 -9.94 -8.49
C ILE A 187 -16.59 -9.96 -9.18
N PRO A 188 -17.72 -10.25 -8.47
CA PRO A 188 -19.05 -10.20 -9.09
C PRO A 188 -19.42 -8.81 -9.59
N PHE A 189 -19.14 -7.77 -8.81
CA PHE A 189 -19.39 -6.37 -9.20
C PHE A 189 -18.66 -6.03 -10.50
N THR A 190 -17.36 -6.36 -10.56
CA THR A 190 -16.51 -6.15 -11.73
C THR A 190 -17.05 -6.89 -12.93
N PHE A 191 -17.43 -8.16 -12.78
CA PHE A 191 -17.97 -8.95 -13.89
C PHE A 191 -19.28 -8.36 -14.44
N ILE A 192 -20.20 -7.93 -13.56
CA ILE A 192 -21.46 -7.29 -13.97
C ILE A 192 -21.18 -5.98 -14.72
N LEU A 193 -20.26 -5.16 -14.22
CA LEU A 193 -19.89 -3.90 -14.85
C LEU A 193 -19.21 -4.13 -16.21
N LEU A 194 -18.35 -5.14 -16.33
CA LEU A 194 -17.74 -5.54 -17.60
C LEU A 194 -18.80 -5.94 -18.64
N ILE A 195 -19.82 -6.73 -18.25
CA ILE A 195 -20.95 -7.08 -19.12
C ILE A 195 -21.65 -5.83 -19.65
N PHE A 196 -21.87 -4.84 -18.80
CA PHE A 196 -22.49 -3.58 -19.20
C PHE A 196 -21.61 -2.76 -20.16
N VAL A 197 -20.29 -2.77 -19.94
CA VAL A 197 -19.31 -2.02 -20.73
C VAL A 197 -19.15 -2.61 -22.13
N PHE A 198 -18.88 -3.91 -22.24
CA PHE A 198 -18.63 -4.58 -23.53
C PHE A 198 -19.90 -4.97 -24.28
N GLY A 199 -21.00 -5.17 -23.56
CA GLY A 199 -22.28 -5.60 -24.13
C GLY A 199 -22.31 -7.04 -24.63
N ALA A 200 -21.28 -7.84 -24.36
CA ALA A 200 -21.18 -9.27 -24.70
C ALA A 200 -20.46 -10.05 -23.60
N MET A 201 -20.99 -11.22 -23.23
CA MET A 201 -20.44 -12.04 -22.13
C MET A 201 -19.00 -12.52 -22.40
N VAL A 202 -18.70 -12.97 -23.62
CA VAL A 202 -17.36 -13.49 -23.95
C VAL A 202 -16.31 -12.38 -23.89
N ALA A 203 -16.59 -11.21 -24.49
CA ALA A 203 -15.72 -10.04 -24.41
C ALA A 203 -15.45 -9.62 -22.94
N SER A 204 -16.45 -9.75 -22.07
CA SER A 204 -16.36 -9.38 -20.65
C SER A 204 -15.51 -10.34 -19.82
N ALA A 205 -15.31 -11.58 -20.27
CA ALA A 205 -14.44 -12.55 -19.59
C ALA A 205 -12.95 -12.33 -19.89
N MET A 206 -12.61 -11.66 -21.00
CA MET A 206 -11.22 -11.46 -21.44
C MET A 206 -10.40 -10.60 -20.44
N PRO A 207 -10.94 -9.51 -19.86
CA PRO A 207 -10.29 -8.77 -18.78
C PRO A 207 -9.96 -9.60 -17.54
N LEU A 208 -10.91 -10.43 -17.09
CA LEU A 208 -10.69 -11.31 -15.94
C LEU A 208 -9.60 -12.35 -16.23
N PHE A 209 -9.54 -12.88 -17.45
CA PHE A 209 -8.47 -13.79 -17.85
C PHE A 209 -7.08 -13.16 -17.67
N VAL A 210 -6.88 -11.93 -18.13
CA VAL A 210 -5.59 -11.23 -17.99
C VAL A 210 -5.30 -10.93 -16.51
N GLY A 211 -6.27 -10.44 -15.75
CA GLY A 211 -6.08 -10.13 -14.33
C GLY A 211 -5.73 -11.36 -13.49
N VAL A 212 -6.50 -12.45 -13.62
CA VAL A 212 -6.27 -13.69 -12.87
C VAL A 212 -4.93 -14.32 -13.23
N THR A 213 -4.57 -14.36 -14.52
CA THR A 213 -3.28 -14.91 -14.93
C THR A 213 -2.11 -14.07 -14.44
N ALA A 214 -2.26 -12.74 -14.37
CA ALA A 214 -1.26 -11.85 -13.80
C ALA A 214 -1.08 -12.07 -12.29
N ILE A 215 -2.16 -12.24 -11.54
CA ILE A 215 -2.13 -12.53 -10.09
C ILE A 215 -1.38 -13.85 -9.83
N LEU A 216 -1.80 -14.93 -10.51
CA LEU A 216 -1.18 -16.25 -10.35
C LEU A 216 0.32 -16.25 -10.73
N GLY A 217 0.68 -15.57 -11.82
CA GLY A 217 2.08 -15.42 -12.24
C GLY A 217 2.90 -14.59 -11.25
N SER A 218 2.29 -13.60 -10.60
CA SER A 218 2.98 -12.73 -9.64
C SER A 218 3.36 -13.46 -8.36
N PHE A 219 2.52 -14.39 -7.88
CA PHE A 219 2.87 -15.21 -6.71
C PHE A 219 4.13 -16.05 -6.94
N PHE A 220 4.38 -16.50 -8.17
CA PHE A 220 5.63 -17.19 -8.49
C PHE A 220 6.85 -16.28 -8.38
N ILE A 221 6.78 -15.05 -8.88
CA ILE A 221 7.88 -14.09 -8.75
C ILE A 221 8.13 -13.76 -7.28
N ILE A 222 7.06 -13.55 -6.50
CA ILE A 222 7.17 -13.30 -5.06
C ILE A 222 7.76 -14.50 -4.34
N PHE A 223 7.36 -15.72 -4.67
CA PHE A 223 7.96 -16.93 -4.13
C PHE A 223 9.46 -17.01 -4.41
N LEU A 224 9.91 -16.66 -5.62
CA LEU A 224 11.33 -16.62 -5.95
C LEU A 224 12.06 -15.54 -5.13
N LEU A 225 11.48 -14.34 -5.03
CA LEU A 225 12.06 -13.24 -4.26
C LEU A 225 12.13 -13.55 -2.77
N SER A 226 11.16 -14.26 -2.21
CA SER A 226 11.12 -14.63 -0.80
C SER A 226 12.27 -15.56 -0.37
N HIS A 227 13.06 -16.10 -1.31
CA HIS A 227 14.29 -16.84 -0.99
C HIS A 227 15.51 -15.93 -0.78
N PHE A 228 15.45 -14.70 -1.26
CA PHE A 228 16.58 -13.76 -1.25
C PHE A 228 16.32 -12.54 -0.37
N THR A 229 15.05 -12.19 -0.15
CA THR A 229 14.66 -11.03 0.64
C THR A 229 13.35 -11.29 1.39
N SER A 230 13.14 -10.53 2.47
CA SER A 230 11.90 -10.51 3.23
C SER A 230 10.79 -9.88 2.38
N VAL A 231 9.66 -10.56 2.26
CA VAL A 231 8.49 -10.04 1.55
C VAL A 231 7.31 -9.95 2.51
N SER A 232 6.72 -8.77 2.61
CA SER A 232 5.62 -8.49 3.53
C SER A 232 4.31 -9.14 3.09
N VAL A 233 3.50 -9.66 4.02
CA VAL A 233 2.18 -10.23 3.76
C VAL A 233 1.21 -9.24 3.11
N PHE A 234 1.40 -7.94 3.37
CA PHE A 234 0.62 -6.86 2.78
C PHE A 234 0.77 -6.76 1.25
N ALA A 235 1.85 -7.31 0.69
CA ALA A 235 2.07 -7.38 -0.75
C ALA A 235 0.94 -8.14 -1.48
N LEU A 236 0.29 -9.10 -0.82
CA LEU A 236 -0.81 -9.88 -1.38
C LEU A 236 -2.01 -9.00 -1.78
N ASN A 237 -2.37 -8.04 -0.92
CA ASN A 237 -3.48 -7.12 -1.16
C ASN A 237 -3.22 -6.22 -2.38
N LEU A 238 -1.96 -5.83 -2.58
CA LEU A 238 -1.57 -5.10 -3.78
C LEU A 238 -1.66 -6.01 -5.02
N ILE A 239 -1.17 -7.25 -4.93
CA ILE A 239 -1.19 -8.19 -6.06
C ILE A 239 -2.60 -8.42 -6.57
N THR A 240 -3.55 -8.65 -5.67
CA THR A 240 -4.95 -8.90 -6.04
C THR A 240 -5.63 -7.64 -6.55
N GLY A 241 -5.56 -6.54 -5.81
CA GLY A 241 -6.21 -5.28 -6.18
C GLY A 241 -5.66 -4.67 -7.48
N LEU A 242 -4.34 -4.54 -7.59
CA LEU A 242 -3.65 -3.98 -8.76
C LEU A 242 -3.66 -4.97 -9.93
N GLY A 243 -3.63 -6.28 -9.68
CA GLY A 243 -3.68 -7.32 -10.71
C GLY A 243 -5.01 -7.42 -11.41
N LEU A 244 -6.12 -7.37 -10.66
CA LEU A 244 -7.45 -7.24 -11.25
C LEU A 244 -7.56 -5.91 -12.00
N GLY A 245 -7.23 -4.80 -11.34
CA GLY A 245 -7.33 -3.46 -11.92
C GLY A 245 -6.61 -3.29 -13.26
N LEU A 246 -5.28 -3.43 -13.25
CA LEU A 246 -4.45 -3.24 -14.45
C LEU A 246 -4.70 -4.31 -15.52
N GLY A 247 -4.90 -5.57 -15.09
CA GLY A 247 -5.21 -6.65 -16.02
C GLY A 247 -6.50 -6.37 -16.79
N ILE A 248 -7.50 -5.80 -16.11
CA ILE A 248 -8.74 -5.39 -16.72
C ILE A 248 -8.53 -4.24 -17.69
N ASP A 249 -7.82 -3.19 -17.27
CA ASP A 249 -7.63 -1.97 -18.06
C ASP A 249 -6.87 -2.24 -19.36
N TYR A 250 -5.79 -3.02 -19.27
CA TYR A 250 -4.99 -3.40 -20.44
C TYR A 250 -5.77 -4.29 -21.39
N ALA A 251 -6.51 -5.27 -20.86
CA ALA A 251 -7.35 -6.13 -21.69
C ALA A 251 -8.48 -5.33 -22.36
N LEU A 252 -9.02 -4.31 -21.69
CA LEU A 252 -10.13 -3.53 -22.21
C LEU A 252 -9.74 -2.75 -23.46
N LEU A 253 -8.56 -2.13 -23.47
CA LEU A 253 -8.02 -1.48 -24.67
C LEU A 253 -7.78 -2.47 -25.81
N MET A 254 -7.19 -3.62 -25.50
CA MET A 254 -6.87 -4.63 -26.50
C MET A 254 -8.14 -5.21 -27.14
N VAL A 255 -9.09 -5.67 -26.33
CA VAL A 255 -10.36 -6.23 -26.81
C VAL A 255 -11.16 -5.20 -27.58
N ASN A 256 -11.21 -3.95 -27.11
CA ASN A 256 -11.96 -2.92 -27.81
C ASN A 256 -11.32 -2.58 -29.17
N ARG A 257 -9.99 -2.50 -29.25
CA ARG A 257 -9.30 -2.29 -30.53
C ARG A 257 -9.52 -3.46 -31.49
N PHE A 258 -9.44 -4.70 -31.01
CA PHE A 258 -9.74 -5.87 -31.84
C PHE A 258 -11.16 -5.82 -32.42
N ARG A 259 -12.15 -5.48 -31.59
CA ARG A 259 -13.55 -5.37 -32.02
C ARG A 259 -13.75 -4.20 -32.99
N GLU A 260 -13.12 -3.05 -32.77
CA GLU A 260 -13.14 -1.92 -33.69
C GLU A 260 -12.68 -2.34 -35.09
N GLU A 261 -11.55 -3.04 -35.19
CA GLU A 261 -11.00 -3.50 -36.47
C GLU A 261 -11.88 -4.56 -37.16
N LEU A 262 -12.44 -5.50 -36.40
CA LEU A 262 -13.40 -6.49 -36.94
C LEU A 262 -14.64 -5.82 -37.51
N HIS A 263 -15.19 -4.82 -36.82
CA HIS A 263 -16.39 -4.09 -37.29
C HIS A 263 -16.11 -3.15 -38.46
N HIS A 264 -14.84 -2.80 -38.70
CA HIS A 264 -14.40 -2.14 -39.93
C HIS A 264 -14.20 -3.11 -41.11
N GLY A 265 -14.55 -4.39 -40.94
CA GLY A 265 -14.51 -5.40 -41.99
C GLY A 265 -13.14 -6.03 -42.22
N LYS A 266 -12.17 -5.83 -41.31
CA LYS A 266 -10.87 -6.50 -41.38
C LYS A 266 -10.98 -7.97 -40.99
N THR A 267 -10.08 -8.79 -41.52
CA THR A 267 -9.99 -10.21 -41.11
C THR A 267 -9.54 -10.34 -39.65
N VAL A 268 -9.78 -11.50 -39.03
CA VAL A 268 -9.32 -11.78 -37.65
C VAL A 268 -7.79 -11.61 -37.52
N GLU A 269 -7.03 -12.04 -38.52
CA GLU A 269 -5.57 -11.91 -38.53
C GLU A 269 -5.14 -10.44 -38.56
N GLU A 270 -5.64 -9.67 -39.52
CA GLU A 270 -5.33 -8.23 -39.64
C GLU A 270 -5.76 -7.45 -38.39
N SER A 271 -6.92 -7.81 -37.82
CA SER A 271 -7.43 -7.20 -36.60
C SER A 271 -6.50 -7.47 -35.42
N VAL A 272 -5.98 -8.69 -35.26
CA VAL A 272 -5.02 -9.03 -34.20
C VAL A 272 -3.68 -8.31 -34.42
N VAL A 273 -3.16 -8.30 -35.64
CA VAL A 273 -1.89 -7.64 -35.96
C VAL A 273 -1.99 -6.12 -35.71
N THR A 274 -3.07 -5.49 -36.17
CA THR A 274 -3.32 -4.06 -35.96
C THR A 274 -3.48 -3.75 -34.47
N MET A 275 -4.23 -4.58 -33.74
CA MET A 275 -4.41 -4.44 -32.29
C MET A 275 -3.06 -4.47 -31.55
N VAL A 276 -2.19 -5.45 -31.82
CA VAL A 276 -0.88 -5.54 -31.16
C VAL A 276 0.01 -4.35 -31.56
N ALA A 277 0.00 -3.95 -32.83
CA ALA A 277 0.79 -2.83 -33.33
C ALA A 277 0.39 -1.46 -32.75
N THR A 278 -0.88 -1.28 -32.36
CA THR A 278 -1.42 0.00 -31.89
C THR A 278 -1.73 -0.02 -30.38
N ALA A 279 -2.79 -0.72 -29.97
CA ALA A 279 -3.17 -0.86 -28.58
C ALA A 279 -2.09 -1.60 -27.76
N GLY A 280 -1.49 -2.66 -28.30
CA GLY A 280 -0.43 -3.41 -27.60
C GLY A 280 0.82 -2.57 -27.33
N LYS A 281 1.21 -1.74 -28.29
CA LYS A 281 2.28 -0.74 -28.11
C LYS A 281 1.93 0.25 -27.00
N THR A 282 0.69 0.76 -26.99
CA THR A 282 0.22 1.70 -25.96
C THR A 282 0.23 1.06 -24.56
N VAL A 283 -0.31 -0.16 -24.43
CA VAL A 283 -0.31 -0.95 -23.19
C VAL A 283 1.11 -1.18 -22.67
N PHE A 284 2.07 -1.49 -23.55
CA PHE A 284 3.47 -1.69 -23.15
C PHE A 284 4.10 -0.43 -22.54
N TYR A 285 3.99 0.73 -23.21
CA TYR A 285 4.55 1.97 -22.68
C TYR A 285 3.83 2.45 -21.42
N SER A 286 2.51 2.25 -21.37
CA SER A 286 1.71 2.52 -20.18
C SER A 286 2.16 1.66 -19.00
N GLY A 287 2.24 0.35 -19.18
CA GLY A 287 2.75 -0.55 -18.15
C GLY A 287 4.18 -0.23 -17.74
N LEU A 288 5.04 0.20 -18.67
CA LEU A 288 6.39 0.64 -18.35
C LEU A 288 6.40 1.89 -17.45
N THR A 289 5.47 2.84 -17.64
CA THR A 289 5.35 4.00 -16.74
C THR A 289 4.94 3.61 -15.32
N VAL A 290 3.97 2.70 -15.16
CA VAL A 290 3.57 2.21 -13.84
C VAL A 290 4.72 1.39 -13.23
N PHE A 291 5.42 0.58 -14.02
CA PHE A 291 6.57 -0.21 -13.58
C PHE A 291 7.66 0.67 -12.98
N VAL A 292 8.10 1.73 -13.68
CA VAL A 292 9.18 2.61 -13.17
C VAL A 292 8.70 3.41 -11.95
N THR A 293 7.42 3.71 -11.87
CA THR A 293 6.81 4.38 -10.71
C THR A 293 6.81 3.46 -9.50
N MET A 294 6.39 2.19 -9.64
CA MET A 294 6.47 1.19 -8.56
C MET A 294 7.92 0.88 -8.15
N ALA A 295 8.85 0.87 -9.11
CA ALA A 295 10.27 0.67 -8.84
C ALA A 295 10.87 1.75 -7.93
N SER A 296 10.27 2.96 -7.86
CA SER A 296 10.71 4.00 -6.93
C SER A 296 10.59 3.59 -5.47
N LEU A 297 9.67 2.67 -5.14
CA LEU A 297 9.50 2.16 -3.78
C LEU A 297 10.74 1.41 -3.27
N LEU A 298 11.58 0.91 -4.19
CA LEU A 298 12.80 0.18 -3.86
C LEU A 298 13.90 1.09 -3.30
N PHE A 299 13.79 2.41 -3.45
CA PHE A 299 14.75 3.36 -2.86
C PHE A 299 14.56 3.52 -1.35
N PHE A 300 13.35 3.29 -0.84
CA PHE A 300 13.09 3.40 0.59
C PHE A 300 13.73 2.24 1.35
N PRO A 301 14.25 2.45 2.57
CA PRO A 301 14.97 1.40 3.27
C PRO A 301 14.06 0.28 3.80
N LEU A 302 12.81 0.60 4.13
CA LEU A 302 11.83 -0.31 4.74
C LEU A 302 11.49 -1.48 3.80
N ASN A 303 11.58 -2.71 4.31
CA ASN A 303 11.22 -3.92 3.57
C ASN A 303 9.74 -3.97 3.22
N PHE A 304 8.88 -3.36 4.03
CA PHE A 304 7.45 -3.18 3.74
C PHE A 304 7.26 -2.44 2.41
N LEU A 305 7.86 -1.26 2.23
CA LEU A 305 7.74 -0.47 0.98
C LEU A 305 8.38 -1.20 -0.21
N LYS A 306 9.55 -1.83 -0.01
CA LYS A 306 10.19 -2.65 -1.05
C LYS A 306 9.29 -3.79 -1.52
N SER A 307 8.59 -4.45 -0.60
CA SER A 307 7.66 -5.56 -0.90
C SER A 307 6.52 -5.11 -1.81
N PHE A 308 5.96 -3.91 -1.59
CA PHE A 308 4.99 -3.32 -2.51
C PHE A 308 5.60 -2.99 -3.87
N GLY A 309 6.85 -2.51 -3.90
CA GLY A 309 7.60 -2.34 -5.14
C GLY A 309 7.73 -3.64 -5.93
N TYR A 310 8.14 -4.73 -5.28
CA TYR A 310 8.25 -6.06 -5.89
C TYR A 310 6.91 -6.59 -6.40
N ALA A 311 5.86 -6.50 -5.59
CA ALA A 311 4.51 -6.89 -5.96
C ALA A 311 3.99 -6.11 -7.17
N GLY A 312 4.08 -4.79 -7.13
CA GLY A 312 3.65 -3.93 -8.23
C GLY A 312 4.40 -4.26 -9.52
N ILE A 313 5.73 -4.33 -9.46
CA ILE A 313 6.58 -4.70 -10.60
C ILE A 313 6.19 -6.06 -11.19
N ALA A 314 6.02 -7.09 -10.35
CA ALA A 314 5.64 -8.43 -10.79
C ALA A 314 4.28 -8.40 -11.51
N VAL A 315 3.27 -7.81 -10.88
CA VAL A 315 1.90 -7.75 -11.40
C VAL A 315 1.82 -7.00 -12.71
N ILE A 316 2.44 -5.82 -12.78
CA ILE A 316 2.44 -4.99 -14.00
C ILE A 316 3.11 -5.75 -15.15
N SER A 317 4.26 -6.38 -14.87
CA SER A 317 5.00 -7.13 -15.89
C SER A 317 4.15 -8.27 -16.45
N LEU A 318 3.51 -9.04 -15.57
CA LEU A 318 2.68 -10.18 -15.96
C LEU A 318 1.37 -9.75 -16.62
N ALA A 319 0.77 -8.63 -16.18
CA ALA A 319 -0.41 -8.05 -16.82
C ALA A 319 -0.10 -7.56 -18.25
N VAL A 320 1.04 -6.91 -18.48
CA VAL A 320 1.49 -6.49 -19.82
C VAL A 320 1.76 -7.71 -20.70
N VAL A 321 2.45 -8.73 -20.19
CA VAL A 321 2.70 -9.98 -20.92
C VAL A 321 1.38 -10.68 -21.26
N GLY A 322 0.46 -10.80 -20.30
CA GLY A 322 -0.87 -11.38 -20.50
C GLY A 322 -1.68 -10.62 -21.55
N ALA A 323 -1.69 -9.28 -21.48
CA ALA A 323 -2.43 -8.43 -22.40
C ALA A 323 -1.86 -8.38 -23.82
N VAL A 324 -0.54 -8.44 -23.99
CA VAL A 324 0.14 -8.29 -25.29
C VAL A 324 0.45 -9.63 -25.96
N ILE A 325 0.49 -10.73 -25.21
CA ILE A 325 0.83 -12.07 -25.75
C ILE A 325 -0.34 -13.04 -25.64
N ALA A 326 -0.83 -13.31 -24.43
CA ALA A 326 -1.82 -14.35 -24.20
C ALA A 326 -3.21 -13.96 -24.73
N LEU A 327 -3.64 -12.73 -24.45
CA LEU A 327 -4.94 -12.22 -24.87
C LEU A 327 -5.07 -12.16 -26.41
N PRO A 328 -4.09 -11.67 -27.18
CA PRO A 328 -4.17 -11.70 -28.64
C PRO A 328 -4.22 -13.12 -29.20
N ALA A 329 -3.53 -14.08 -28.58
CA ALA A 329 -3.61 -15.48 -28.97
C ALA A 329 -5.02 -16.06 -28.74
N LEU A 330 -5.64 -15.73 -27.60
CA LEU A 330 -7.00 -16.12 -27.27
C LEU A 330 -8.02 -15.50 -28.23
N LEU A 331 -7.91 -14.20 -28.52
CA LEU A 331 -8.76 -13.50 -29.48
C LEU A 331 -8.59 -14.04 -30.91
N ALA A 332 -7.37 -14.40 -31.32
CA ALA A 332 -7.12 -15.02 -32.62
C ALA A 332 -7.78 -16.40 -32.77
N ILE A 333 -8.05 -17.11 -31.67
CA ILE A 333 -8.77 -18.39 -31.67
C ILE A 333 -10.29 -18.18 -31.64
N LEU A 334 -10.75 -17.20 -30.86
CA LEU A 334 -12.18 -16.86 -30.76
C LEU A 334 -12.72 -16.25 -32.05
N GLY A 335 -11.96 -15.35 -32.68
CA GLY A 335 -12.39 -14.57 -33.84
C GLY A 335 -13.67 -13.79 -33.53
N GLU A 336 -14.64 -13.87 -34.43
CA GLU A 336 -15.96 -13.23 -34.30
C GLU A 336 -16.79 -13.72 -33.11
N LYS A 337 -16.42 -14.85 -32.49
CA LYS A 337 -17.11 -15.37 -31.30
C LYS A 337 -16.93 -14.47 -30.07
N VAL A 338 -16.04 -13.47 -30.13
CA VAL A 338 -15.87 -12.45 -29.08
C VAL A 338 -17.17 -11.70 -28.78
N ASP A 339 -18.04 -11.54 -29.78
CA ASP A 339 -19.35 -10.88 -29.62
C ASP A 339 -20.49 -11.85 -29.25
N LYS A 340 -20.20 -13.12 -28.90
CA LYS A 340 -21.23 -14.04 -28.43
C LYS A 340 -21.78 -13.64 -27.05
N GLY A 341 -23.07 -13.90 -26.86
CA GLY A 341 -23.78 -13.57 -25.62
C GLY A 341 -24.06 -12.08 -25.50
N VAL A 342 -24.59 -11.47 -26.57
CA VAL A 342 -24.91 -10.04 -26.62
C VAL A 342 -26.01 -9.70 -25.62
N VAL A 343 -25.69 -8.81 -24.69
CA VAL A 343 -26.62 -8.21 -23.72
C VAL A 343 -27.00 -6.79 -24.16
N ARG A 344 -26.10 -6.07 -24.85
CA ARG A 344 -26.34 -4.67 -25.27
C ARG A 344 -25.76 -4.34 -26.65
N ARG A 345 -26.60 -4.33 -27.69
CA ARG A 345 -26.18 -4.05 -29.08
C ARG A 345 -25.54 -2.66 -29.29
N GLY A 346 -26.07 -1.63 -28.63
CA GLY A 346 -25.54 -0.26 -28.73
C GLY A 346 -24.16 -0.05 -28.09
N ALA A 347 -23.64 -1.07 -27.39
CA ALA A 347 -22.30 -1.04 -26.81
C ALA A 347 -21.20 -1.53 -27.78
N ILE A 348 -21.59 -2.16 -28.89
CA ILE A 348 -20.69 -2.93 -29.75
C ILE A 348 -19.99 -2.04 -30.79
N THR A 349 -20.69 -1.02 -31.33
CA THR A 349 -20.15 -0.16 -32.39
C THR A 349 -19.55 1.15 -31.84
N PRO A 350 -18.30 1.49 -32.17
CA PRO A 350 -17.70 2.78 -31.83
C PRO A 350 -18.44 3.92 -32.55
N LYS A 351 -18.68 5.03 -31.85
CA LYS A 351 -19.26 6.26 -32.44
C LYS A 351 -18.21 7.36 -32.46
N GLU A 352 -18.02 8.00 -33.60
CA GLU A 352 -17.05 9.08 -33.80
C GLU A 352 -17.49 10.42 -33.19
N ASP A 353 -18.80 10.63 -33.04
CA ASP A 353 -19.37 11.82 -32.40
C ASP A 353 -20.41 11.42 -31.35
N GLY A 354 -20.53 12.21 -30.29
CA GLY A 354 -21.36 11.87 -29.14
C GLY A 354 -21.13 12.79 -27.94
N ARG A 355 -21.72 12.40 -26.80
CA ARG A 355 -21.76 13.25 -25.59
C ARG A 355 -20.38 13.71 -25.13
N TRP A 356 -19.35 12.87 -25.24
CA TRP A 356 -17.99 13.21 -24.81
C TRP A 356 -17.31 14.19 -25.76
N ALA A 357 -17.50 14.06 -27.07
CA ALA A 357 -17.04 15.08 -28.04
C ALA A 357 -17.70 16.44 -27.76
N HIS A 358 -19.01 16.44 -27.45
CA HIS A 358 -19.73 17.67 -27.10
C HIS A 358 -19.21 18.29 -25.80
N THR A 359 -18.95 17.49 -24.77
CA THR A 359 -18.32 17.95 -23.53
C THR A 359 -16.93 18.53 -23.79
N ALA A 360 -16.09 17.85 -24.57
CA ALA A 360 -14.76 18.35 -24.93
C ALA A 360 -14.86 19.71 -25.64
N ARG A 361 -15.73 19.83 -26.66
CA ARG A 361 -15.93 21.09 -27.39
C ARG A 361 -16.49 22.18 -26.46
N ALA A 362 -17.41 21.86 -25.55
CA ALA A 362 -17.95 22.82 -24.59
C ALA A 362 -16.88 23.35 -23.62
N VAL A 363 -16.06 22.45 -23.08
CA VAL A 363 -14.91 22.79 -22.22
C VAL A 363 -13.90 23.66 -22.98
N MET A 364 -13.55 23.29 -24.21
CA MET A 364 -12.62 24.03 -25.05
C MET A 364 -13.17 25.37 -25.57
N ARG A 365 -14.48 25.63 -25.50
CA ARG A 365 -15.05 26.96 -25.79
C ARG A 365 -14.75 27.97 -24.69
N ARG A 366 -14.65 27.52 -23.43
CA ARG A 366 -14.37 28.38 -22.27
C ARG A 366 -13.31 27.72 -21.36
N PRO A 367 -12.06 27.57 -21.84
CA PRO A 367 -11.06 26.80 -21.12
C PRO A 367 -10.61 27.47 -19.81
N ILE A 368 -10.50 28.81 -19.75
CA ILE A 368 -10.04 29.52 -18.54
C ILE A 368 -11.01 29.32 -17.36
N PRO A 369 -12.34 29.58 -17.49
CA PRO A 369 -13.27 29.31 -16.39
C PRO A 369 -13.26 27.85 -15.92
N VAL A 370 -13.14 26.89 -16.85
CA VAL A 370 -13.11 25.46 -16.49
C VAL A 370 -11.85 25.12 -15.71
N VAL A 371 -10.68 25.62 -16.13
CA VAL A 371 -9.42 25.42 -15.40
C VAL A 371 -9.52 26.03 -14.00
N ILE A 372 -9.98 27.27 -13.88
CA ILE A 372 -10.12 27.93 -12.57
C ILE A 372 -11.06 27.14 -11.66
N ALA A 373 -12.23 26.72 -12.15
CA ALA A 373 -13.20 25.96 -11.37
C ALA A 373 -12.64 24.60 -10.91
N ALA A 374 -12.06 23.83 -11.84
CA ALA A 374 -11.52 22.51 -11.52
C ALA A 374 -10.32 22.59 -10.57
N VAL A 375 -9.39 23.53 -10.79
CA VAL A 375 -8.27 23.78 -9.86
C VAL A 375 -8.76 24.24 -8.50
N SER A 376 -9.80 25.08 -8.43
CA SER A 376 -10.37 25.52 -7.16
C SER A 376 -10.96 24.37 -6.36
N VAL A 377 -11.71 23.47 -7.01
CA VAL A 377 -12.23 22.26 -6.36
C VAL A 377 -11.10 21.38 -5.83
N LEU A 378 -10.07 21.11 -6.65
CA LEU A 378 -8.92 20.32 -6.24
C LEU A 378 -8.12 20.99 -5.11
N ALA A 379 -7.96 22.32 -5.14
CA ALA A 379 -7.28 23.07 -4.10
C ALA A 379 -8.05 23.07 -2.77
N ILE A 380 -9.38 23.17 -2.80
CA ILE A 380 -10.23 23.04 -1.60
C ILE A 380 -10.09 21.63 -1.02
N MET A 381 -10.12 20.59 -1.86
CA MET A 381 -9.92 19.21 -1.41
C MET A 381 -8.50 18.97 -0.88
N ALA A 382 -7.50 19.67 -1.41
CA ALA A 382 -6.11 19.59 -0.97
C ALA A 382 -5.85 20.36 0.32
N ALA A 383 -6.65 21.38 0.67
CA ALA A 383 -6.41 22.27 1.82
C ALA A 383 -6.17 21.53 3.16
N PRO A 384 -6.87 20.42 3.50
CA PRO A 384 -6.65 19.70 4.75
C PRO A 384 -5.25 19.07 4.87
N ILE A 385 -4.49 18.93 3.77
CA ILE A 385 -3.13 18.38 3.80
C ILE A 385 -2.19 19.16 4.73
N LEU A 386 -2.50 20.43 5.02
CA LEU A 386 -1.73 21.26 5.94
C LEU A 386 -1.76 20.75 7.39
N ASN A 387 -2.78 19.97 7.74
CA ASN A 387 -2.94 19.36 9.07
C ASN A 387 -2.48 17.90 9.10
N ILE A 388 -1.77 17.43 8.07
CA ILE A 388 -1.34 16.04 8.01
C ILE A 388 -0.34 15.75 9.14
N SER A 389 -0.62 14.68 9.88
CA SER A 389 0.24 14.18 10.95
C SER A 389 0.48 12.70 10.71
N PHE A 390 1.72 12.27 10.89
CA PHE A 390 2.17 10.93 10.56
C PHE A 390 2.44 10.09 11.80
N ALA A 391 2.13 8.81 11.69
CA ALA A 391 2.45 7.78 12.66
C ALA A 391 2.79 6.48 11.92
N GLN A 392 3.00 5.41 12.69
CA GLN A 392 3.21 4.06 12.18
C GLN A 392 2.14 3.15 12.79
N VAL A 393 1.81 2.07 12.08
CA VAL A 393 0.79 1.10 12.48
C VAL A 393 0.97 0.64 13.93
N ASP A 394 -0.13 0.70 14.69
CA ASP A 394 -0.27 0.12 16.03
C ASP A 394 -1.67 -0.54 16.18
N SER A 395 -2.02 -0.98 17.38
CA SER A 395 -3.31 -1.66 17.63
C SER A 395 -4.54 -0.81 17.31
N ARG A 396 -4.43 0.52 17.21
CA ARG A 396 -5.56 1.41 16.89
C ARG A 396 -6.01 1.29 15.44
N VAL A 397 -5.25 0.61 14.58
CA VAL A 397 -5.73 0.28 13.22
C VAL A 397 -6.88 -0.72 13.22
N LEU A 398 -7.02 -1.51 14.28
CA LEU A 398 -8.14 -2.42 14.49
C LEU A 398 -9.40 -1.65 14.95
N PRO A 399 -10.60 -2.23 14.77
CA PRO A 399 -11.82 -1.66 15.34
C PRO A 399 -11.72 -1.56 16.86
N ALA A 400 -12.31 -0.51 17.45
CA ALA A 400 -12.29 -0.31 18.91
C ALA A 400 -12.95 -1.46 19.71
N SER A 401 -13.79 -2.27 19.07
CA SER A 401 -14.39 -3.47 19.65
C SER A 401 -13.46 -4.69 19.68
N ASP A 402 -12.32 -4.64 18.99
CA ASP A 402 -11.35 -5.72 18.93
C ASP A 402 -10.64 -5.89 20.27
N ARG A 403 -10.50 -7.13 20.75
CA ARG A 403 -9.93 -7.39 22.07
C ARG A 403 -8.44 -7.06 22.16
N ALA A 404 -7.69 -7.22 21.07
CA ALA A 404 -6.28 -6.82 21.03
C ALA A 404 -6.15 -5.29 21.16
N ALA A 405 -7.05 -4.52 20.53
CA ALA A 405 -7.11 -3.07 20.66
C ALA A 405 -7.52 -2.63 22.08
N LEU A 406 -8.48 -3.32 22.69
CA LEU A 406 -8.90 -3.07 24.07
C LEU A 406 -7.74 -3.30 25.06
N SER A 407 -6.94 -4.35 24.89
CA SER A 407 -5.76 -4.58 25.74
C SER A 407 -4.81 -3.39 25.70
N SER A 408 -4.43 -2.90 24.51
CA SER A 408 -3.60 -1.70 24.39
C SER A 408 -4.24 -0.45 25.00
N GLN A 409 -5.54 -0.25 24.81
CA GLN A 409 -6.25 0.89 25.38
C GLN A 409 -6.21 0.87 26.91
N VAL A 410 -6.40 -0.31 27.53
CA VAL A 410 -6.31 -0.47 29.00
C VAL A 410 -4.88 -0.17 29.48
N ILE A 411 -3.86 -0.63 28.76
CA ILE A 411 -2.46 -0.35 29.08
C ILE A 411 -2.18 1.15 29.05
N GLU A 412 -2.52 1.83 27.96
CA GLU A 412 -2.26 3.26 27.77
C GLU A 412 -3.00 4.14 28.80
N THR A 413 -4.24 3.78 29.15
CA THR A 413 -5.07 4.61 30.03
C THR A 413 -4.76 4.39 31.51
N ARG A 414 -4.54 3.13 31.93
CA ARG A 414 -4.49 2.77 33.36
C ARG A 414 -3.10 2.56 33.92
N PHE A 415 -2.03 2.46 33.13
CA PHE A 415 -0.66 2.27 33.63
C PHE A 415 0.18 3.55 33.51
N ASP A 416 1.14 3.72 34.43
CA ASP A 416 2.00 4.91 34.49
C ASP A 416 3.09 4.89 33.42
N GLY A 417 3.04 5.87 32.50
CA GLY A 417 3.99 6.02 31.40
C GLY A 417 3.94 4.86 30.39
N LEU A 418 4.52 5.05 29.22
CA LEU A 418 4.69 3.98 28.23
C LEU A 418 5.85 3.06 28.66
N VAL A 419 5.80 2.55 29.89
CA VAL A 419 6.81 1.63 30.45
C VAL A 419 6.92 0.34 29.64
N GLY A 420 5.86 -0.02 28.91
CA GLY A 420 5.88 -1.12 27.92
C GLY A 420 6.62 -0.80 26.61
N SER A 421 7.13 0.41 26.41
CA SER A 421 7.90 0.81 25.23
C SER A 421 8.98 1.83 25.61
N PRO A 422 9.97 1.44 26.45
CA PRO A 422 11.06 2.33 26.83
C PRO A 422 11.92 2.70 25.62
N ILE A 423 12.62 3.82 25.73
CA ILE A 423 13.77 4.14 24.88
C ILE A 423 14.96 3.38 25.48
N ASP A 424 15.59 2.54 24.67
CA ASP A 424 16.75 1.76 25.11
C ASP A 424 18.04 2.52 24.82
N VAL A 425 18.83 2.76 25.86
CA VAL A 425 20.20 3.27 25.72
C VAL A 425 21.14 2.10 26.00
N VAL A 426 21.90 1.70 24.98
CA VAL A 426 22.85 0.60 25.04
C VAL A 426 24.25 1.16 24.86
N VAL A 427 25.15 0.89 25.82
CA VAL A 427 26.55 1.32 25.78
C VAL A 427 27.43 0.07 25.76
N PRO A 428 27.82 -0.41 24.55
CA PRO A 428 28.79 -1.48 24.41
C PRO A 428 30.11 -1.13 25.11
N ASN A 429 30.69 -2.06 25.85
CA ASN A 429 31.89 -1.85 26.68
C ASN A 429 31.78 -0.63 27.63
N GLY A 430 30.57 -0.38 28.16
CA GLY A 430 30.31 0.76 29.05
C GLY A 430 30.88 0.61 30.46
N VAL A 431 31.33 -0.58 30.87
CA VAL A 431 31.96 -0.78 32.19
C VAL A 431 33.26 0.02 32.27
N GLY A 432 33.40 0.84 33.31
CA GLY A 432 34.48 1.82 33.46
C GLY A 432 34.15 3.22 32.90
N LEU A 433 33.01 3.40 32.24
CA LEU A 433 32.49 4.69 31.74
C LEU A 433 31.26 5.17 32.52
N GLU A 434 31.00 4.65 33.72
CA GLU A 434 29.77 4.89 34.48
C GLU A 434 29.55 6.38 34.79
N ASP A 435 30.61 7.13 35.07
CA ASP A 435 30.55 8.57 35.33
C ASP A 435 30.13 9.35 34.07
N GLU A 436 30.65 8.96 32.91
CA GLU A 436 30.32 9.57 31.61
C GLU A 436 28.87 9.24 31.22
N ILE A 437 28.46 7.97 31.37
CA ILE A 437 27.09 7.52 31.13
C ILE A 437 26.14 8.26 32.07
N THR A 438 26.46 8.39 33.35
CA THR A 438 25.63 9.14 34.32
C THR A 438 25.53 10.62 33.96
N GLY A 439 26.62 11.22 33.47
CA GLY A 439 26.63 12.58 32.94
C GLY A 439 25.69 12.75 31.73
N PHE A 440 25.75 11.83 30.77
CA PHE A 440 24.83 11.79 29.63
C PHE A 440 23.37 11.61 30.07
N LEU A 441 23.08 10.62 30.91
CA LEU A 441 21.72 10.34 31.41
C LEU A 441 21.11 11.51 32.19
N LYS A 442 21.94 12.31 32.88
CA LYS A 442 21.47 13.54 33.55
C LYS A 442 21.00 14.57 32.53
N LYS A 443 21.67 14.70 31.39
CA LYS A 443 21.22 15.55 30.27
C LYS A 443 19.95 14.97 29.64
N VAL A 444 19.88 13.65 29.43
CA VAL A 444 18.68 12.95 28.92
C VAL A 444 17.46 13.18 29.79
N LYS A 445 17.61 13.17 31.13
CA LYS A 445 16.52 13.48 32.06
C LYS A 445 15.99 14.91 31.91
N GLY A 446 16.78 15.83 31.36
CA GLY A 446 16.39 17.21 31.09
C GLY A 446 15.65 17.40 29.76
N VAL A 447 15.58 16.38 28.91
CA VAL A 447 14.85 16.42 27.63
C VAL A 447 13.34 16.46 27.90
N ASP A 448 12.64 17.39 27.25
CA ASP A 448 11.21 17.56 27.41
C ASP A 448 10.44 16.31 26.94
N GLY A 449 9.64 15.72 27.84
CA GLY A 449 8.93 14.46 27.62
C GLY A 449 9.57 13.23 28.25
N VAL A 450 10.83 13.31 28.72
CA VAL A 450 11.45 12.24 29.51
C VAL A 450 10.96 12.31 30.96
N VAL A 451 10.31 11.24 31.43
CA VAL A 451 9.71 11.18 32.76
C VAL A 451 10.65 10.51 33.76
N ARG A 452 11.32 9.43 33.33
CA ARG A 452 12.17 8.62 34.21
C ARG A 452 13.33 8.03 33.43
N VAL A 453 14.49 8.05 34.06
CA VAL A 453 15.66 7.28 33.61
C VAL A 453 15.82 6.11 34.57
N GLY A 454 15.94 4.90 34.03
CA GLY A 454 16.14 3.66 34.78
C GLY A 454 17.53 3.58 35.41
N ALA A 455 17.75 2.52 36.20
CA ALA A 455 19.09 2.21 36.72
C ALA A 455 20.00 1.69 35.61
N LEU A 456 21.31 1.72 35.84
CA LEU A 456 22.28 1.06 34.97
C LEU A 456 22.19 -0.46 35.16
N GLU A 457 21.93 -1.16 34.07
CA GLU A 457 21.90 -2.63 34.02
C GLU A 457 23.18 -3.12 33.34
N THR A 458 24.06 -3.78 34.09
CA THR A 458 25.32 -4.30 33.54
C THR A 458 25.14 -5.71 32.98
N TYR A 459 25.54 -5.90 31.73
CA TYR A 459 25.53 -7.18 31.02
C TYR A 459 26.95 -7.51 30.55
N GLY A 460 27.72 -8.22 31.38
CA GLY A 460 29.12 -8.49 31.07
C GLY A 460 29.96 -7.20 31.13
N GLN A 461 30.45 -6.72 29.99
CA GLN A 461 31.17 -5.44 29.87
C GLN A 461 30.28 -4.30 29.37
N ASP A 462 29.04 -4.59 29.02
CA ASP A 462 28.11 -3.65 28.40
C ASP A 462 27.12 -3.11 29.43
N ILE A 463 26.56 -1.93 29.16
CA ILE A 463 25.57 -1.29 30.03
C ILE A 463 24.30 -0.99 29.23
N ARG A 464 23.14 -1.27 29.83
CA ARG A 464 21.82 -0.88 29.31
C ARG A 464 21.12 0.04 30.30
N VAL A 465 20.39 1.03 29.78
CA VAL A 465 19.54 1.90 30.56
C VAL A 465 18.22 2.11 29.82
N GLN A 466 17.10 1.92 30.52
CA GLN A 466 15.78 2.20 29.97
C GLN A 466 15.33 3.63 30.33
N VAL A 467 14.99 4.42 29.32
CA VAL A 467 14.48 5.78 29.48
C VAL A 467 12.99 5.79 29.15
N ILE A 468 12.17 6.24 30.10
CA ILE A 468 10.71 6.26 29.98
C ILE A 468 10.26 7.65 29.57
N SER A 469 9.55 7.71 28.43
CA SER A 469 8.92 8.92 27.91
C SER A 469 7.41 8.94 28.22
N SER A 470 6.84 10.13 28.41
CA SER A 470 5.39 10.33 28.44
C SER A 470 4.78 10.43 27.03
N ILE A 471 5.62 10.49 25.99
CA ILE A 471 5.20 10.68 24.60
C ILE A 471 5.08 9.33 23.90
N GLY A 472 3.99 9.15 23.13
CA GLY A 472 3.75 7.98 22.27
C GLY A 472 4.94 7.65 21.37
N SER A 473 5.43 6.42 21.41
CA SER A 473 6.64 5.97 20.70
C SER A 473 6.51 5.95 19.17
N ARG A 474 5.31 6.03 18.60
CA ARG A 474 5.09 6.03 17.14
C ARG A 474 4.49 7.36 16.68
N SER A 475 5.10 8.49 17.08
CA SER A 475 4.59 9.84 16.81
C SER A 475 5.69 10.84 16.44
N ILE A 476 5.33 11.90 15.70
CA ILE A 476 6.26 13.01 15.39
C ILE A 476 6.85 13.64 16.67
N ALA A 477 6.09 13.70 17.76
CA ALA A 477 6.59 14.21 19.02
C ALA A 477 7.71 13.32 19.62
N SER A 478 7.66 12.00 19.41
CA SER A 478 8.74 11.10 19.82
C SER A 478 10.00 11.23 18.97
N GLU A 479 9.86 11.56 17.67
CA GLU A 479 10.98 11.83 16.77
C GLU A 479 11.85 12.98 17.31
N ARG A 480 11.22 14.08 17.71
CA ARG A 480 11.89 15.21 18.38
C ARG A 480 12.68 14.75 19.60
N VAL A 481 12.08 13.94 20.49
CA VAL A 481 12.75 13.45 21.70
C VAL A 481 13.97 12.61 21.36
N ILE A 482 13.87 11.71 20.38
CA ILE A 482 14.99 10.86 19.97
C ILE A 482 16.10 11.68 19.31
N HIS A 483 15.77 12.64 18.45
CA HIS A 483 16.75 13.56 17.87
C HIS A 483 17.45 14.40 18.95
N GLU A 484 16.71 14.92 19.93
CA GLU A 484 17.27 15.66 21.07
C GLU A 484 18.23 14.78 21.89
N ILE A 485 17.85 13.54 22.23
CA ILE A 485 18.70 12.59 22.96
C ILE A 485 19.96 12.26 22.15
N ARG A 486 19.84 12.01 20.84
CA ARG A 486 20.97 11.69 19.95
C ARG A 486 21.93 12.85 19.72
N ALA A 487 21.44 14.09 19.85
CA ALA A 487 22.25 15.30 19.70
C ALA A 487 23.11 15.63 20.94
N LEU A 488 22.86 14.98 22.09
CA LEU A 488 23.66 15.16 23.30
C LEU A 488 25.01 14.45 23.19
N ASP A 489 26.04 15.01 23.83
CA ASP A 489 27.33 14.31 24.00
C ASP A 489 27.10 13.01 24.77
N ARG A 490 27.43 11.88 24.14
CA ARG A 490 27.25 10.52 24.65
C ARG A 490 28.55 9.73 24.49
N PRO A 491 28.82 8.73 25.33
CA PRO A 491 29.97 7.85 25.17
C PRO A 491 30.02 7.23 23.77
N ASP A 492 31.23 7.10 23.23
CA ASP A 492 31.43 6.53 21.89
C ASP A 492 30.84 5.12 21.78
N GLY A 493 30.13 4.87 20.67
CA GLY A 493 29.47 3.58 20.42
C GLY A 493 28.13 3.39 21.14
N THR A 494 27.62 4.39 21.87
CA THR A 494 26.26 4.36 22.44
C THR A 494 25.21 4.20 21.34
N LEU A 495 24.31 3.23 21.49
CA LEU A 495 23.18 2.96 20.61
C LEU A 495 21.87 3.32 21.30
N ILE A 496 20.99 4.02 20.58
CA ILE A 496 19.64 4.39 21.03
C ILE A 496 18.62 3.60 20.23
N GLY A 497 17.88 2.75 20.94
CA GLY A 497 16.87 1.85 20.42
C GLY A 497 15.51 2.01 21.10
N GLY A 498 14.69 0.96 20.99
CA GLY A 498 13.30 0.97 21.40
C GLY A 498 12.36 1.49 20.31
N ALA A 499 11.05 1.34 20.52
CA ALA A 499 10.04 1.63 19.50
C ALA A 499 10.04 3.10 19.01
N ALA A 500 10.40 4.04 19.90
CA ALA A 500 10.54 5.46 19.53
C ALA A 500 11.71 5.71 18.58
N ALA A 501 12.85 5.08 18.84
CA ALA A 501 14.00 5.16 17.96
C ALA A 501 13.73 4.47 16.62
N ASP A 502 13.06 3.31 16.63
CA ASP A 502 12.64 2.58 15.43
C ASP A 502 11.73 3.41 14.53
N PHE A 503 10.72 4.07 15.11
CA PHE A 503 9.85 4.99 14.39
C PHE A 503 10.66 6.14 13.79
N THR A 504 11.51 6.78 14.60
CA THR A 504 12.35 7.92 14.20
C THR A 504 13.27 7.55 13.02
N ASP A 505 14.02 6.45 13.14
CA ASP A 505 14.93 5.98 12.09
C ASP A 505 14.18 5.62 10.80
N SER A 506 12.97 5.07 10.92
CA SER A 506 12.12 4.77 9.78
C SER A 506 11.63 6.03 9.07
N GLN A 507 11.24 7.08 9.81
CA GLN A 507 10.85 8.38 9.25
C GLN A 507 12.03 9.08 8.59
N ASP A 508 13.19 9.13 9.25
CA ASP A 508 14.42 9.70 8.70
C ASP A 508 14.87 8.96 7.42
N GLY A 509 14.79 7.64 7.44
CA GLY A 509 15.05 6.78 6.28
C GLY A 509 14.11 7.08 5.11
N ILE A 510 12.83 7.30 5.38
CA ILE A 510 11.85 7.72 4.36
C ILE A 510 12.17 9.12 3.84
N ALA A 511 12.34 10.10 4.73
CA ALA A 511 12.55 11.50 4.40
C ALA A 511 13.82 11.70 3.56
N SER A 512 14.91 10.99 3.90
CA SER A 512 16.17 11.06 3.16
C SER A 512 16.08 10.51 1.73
N LYS A 513 15.20 9.53 1.48
CA LYS A 513 15.02 8.89 0.17
C LYS A 513 13.89 9.49 -0.67
N LEU A 514 12.98 10.22 -0.05
CA LEU A 514 11.83 10.83 -0.73
C LEU A 514 12.22 11.71 -1.94
N PRO A 515 13.22 12.62 -1.86
CA PRO A 515 13.63 13.42 -3.02
C PRO A 515 14.15 12.56 -4.19
N PHE A 516 14.87 11.47 -3.89
CA PHE A 516 15.37 10.55 -4.91
C PHE A 516 14.24 9.78 -5.58
N ALA A 517 13.26 9.29 -4.80
CA ALA A 517 12.08 8.61 -5.34
C ALA A 517 11.25 9.55 -6.24
N LEU A 518 10.96 10.77 -5.79
CA LEU A 518 10.22 11.76 -6.57
C LEU A 518 10.99 12.20 -7.82
N GLY A 519 12.30 12.44 -7.69
CA GLY A 519 13.18 12.77 -8.81
C GLY A 519 13.23 11.66 -9.86
N TRP A 520 13.30 10.40 -9.42
CA TRP A 520 13.22 9.22 -10.29
C TRP A 520 11.90 9.14 -11.04
N ILE A 521 10.77 9.26 -10.34
CA ILE A 521 9.43 9.23 -10.94
C ILE A 521 9.32 10.34 -11.99
N ALA A 522 9.60 11.59 -11.59
CA ALA A 522 9.48 12.75 -12.48
C ALA A 522 10.37 12.61 -13.73
N LEU A 523 11.63 12.22 -13.56
CA LEU A 523 12.57 12.08 -14.67
C LEU A 523 12.18 10.94 -15.61
N THR A 524 11.90 9.75 -15.09
CA THR A 524 11.57 8.58 -15.90
C THR A 524 10.25 8.77 -16.65
N VAL A 525 9.23 9.32 -16.00
CA VAL A 525 7.95 9.64 -16.63
C VAL A 525 8.12 10.72 -17.70
N LEU A 526 8.90 11.77 -17.43
CA LEU A 526 9.19 12.80 -18.41
C LEU A 526 9.82 12.21 -19.67
N ILE A 527 10.81 11.33 -19.50
CA ILE A 527 11.49 10.64 -20.60
C ILE A 527 10.51 9.74 -21.36
N LEU A 528 9.72 8.91 -20.66
CA LEU A 528 8.80 7.96 -21.30
C LEU A 528 7.71 8.66 -22.10
N ILE A 529 7.06 9.67 -21.54
CA ILE A 529 6.05 10.45 -22.27
C ILE A 529 6.70 11.27 -23.38
N PHE A 530 7.91 11.79 -23.19
CA PHE A 530 8.63 12.48 -24.26
C PHE A 530 8.89 11.54 -25.46
N ILE A 531 9.40 10.33 -25.21
CA ILE A 531 9.61 9.31 -26.25
C ILE A 531 8.29 8.96 -26.94
N PHE A 532 7.21 8.85 -26.16
CA PHE A 532 5.89 8.46 -26.64
C PHE A 532 5.15 9.56 -27.39
N THR A 533 5.28 10.82 -27.02
CA THR A 533 4.50 11.94 -27.61
C THR A 533 5.33 12.81 -28.55
N GLY A 534 6.64 12.84 -28.35
CA GLY A 534 7.55 13.77 -29.01
C GLY A 534 7.43 15.22 -28.56
N SER A 535 6.78 15.46 -27.42
CA SER A 535 6.63 16.80 -26.83
C SER A 535 7.25 16.87 -25.44
N ILE A 536 7.81 18.03 -25.09
CA ILE A 536 8.30 18.32 -23.73
C ILE A 536 7.18 18.86 -22.83
N ILE A 537 6.20 19.56 -23.41
CA ILE A 537 5.15 20.25 -22.65
C ILE A 537 4.14 19.25 -22.06
N LEU A 538 3.73 18.25 -22.84
CA LEU A 538 2.80 17.20 -22.39
C LEU A 538 3.26 16.45 -21.13
N PRO A 539 4.50 15.91 -21.04
CA PRO A 539 4.98 15.28 -19.82
C PRO A 539 4.94 16.19 -18.59
N ILE A 540 5.35 17.46 -18.74
CA ILE A 540 5.36 18.42 -17.63
C ILE A 540 3.94 18.67 -17.12
N LYS A 541 2.97 18.84 -18.04
CA LYS A 541 1.56 19.00 -17.68
C LYS A 541 1.02 17.78 -16.96
N ALA A 542 1.34 16.58 -17.45
CA ALA A 542 0.91 15.34 -16.82
C ALA A 542 1.39 15.24 -15.37
N ILE A 543 2.67 15.55 -15.11
CA ILE A 543 3.24 15.55 -13.75
C ILE A 543 2.52 16.57 -12.85
N ILE A 544 2.27 17.80 -13.34
CA ILE A 544 1.59 18.84 -12.56
C ILE A 544 0.15 18.45 -12.23
N LEU A 545 -0.59 17.94 -13.22
CA LEU A 545 -1.98 17.52 -13.05
C LEU A 545 -2.10 16.34 -12.07
N ASN A 546 -1.18 15.38 -12.17
CA ASN A 546 -1.12 14.24 -11.26
C ASN A 546 -0.75 14.67 -9.84
N ALA A 547 0.20 15.60 -9.69
CA ALA A 547 0.53 16.18 -8.39
C ALA A 547 -0.69 16.87 -7.76
N LEU A 548 -1.45 17.64 -8.54
CA LEU A 548 -2.67 18.31 -8.05
C LEU A 548 -3.76 17.32 -7.63
N SER A 549 -3.99 16.27 -8.42
CA SER A 549 -4.95 15.19 -8.09
C SER A 549 -4.52 14.42 -6.85
N LEU A 550 -3.22 14.13 -6.73
CA LEU A 550 -2.65 13.48 -5.56
C LEU A 550 -2.79 14.34 -4.31
N SER A 551 -2.47 15.64 -4.37
CA SER A 551 -2.66 16.56 -3.25
C SER A 551 -4.12 16.63 -2.80
N ALA A 552 -5.07 16.67 -3.75
CA ALA A 552 -6.50 16.63 -3.45
C ALA A 552 -6.92 15.32 -2.77
N THR A 553 -6.35 14.19 -3.20
CA THR A 553 -6.60 12.87 -2.60
C THR A 553 -6.06 12.81 -1.18
N LEU A 554 -4.81 13.26 -0.95
CA LEU A 554 -4.20 13.28 0.37
C LEU A 554 -4.93 14.23 1.34
N GLY A 555 -5.39 15.39 0.86
CA GLY A 555 -6.22 16.28 1.66
C GLY A 555 -7.57 15.64 2.02
N ALA A 556 -8.22 14.93 1.10
CA ALA A 556 -9.45 14.18 1.40
C ALA A 556 -9.22 13.04 2.41
N ILE A 557 -8.13 12.29 2.29
CA ILE A 557 -7.75 11.25 3.26
C ILE A 557 -7.52 11.89 4.63
N THR A 558 -6.82 13.01 4.68
CA THR A 558 -6.56 13.73 5.93
C THR A 558 -7.88 14.15 6.60
N TRP A 559 -8.77 14.79 5.85
CA TRP A 559 -10.06 15.24 6.36
C TRP A 559 -10.97 14.10 6.87
N ILE A 560 -10.84 12.90 6.31
CA ILE A 560 -11.65 11.74 6.70
C ILE A 560 -10.99 11.01 7.87
N PHE A 561 -9.74 10.59 7.73
CA PHE A 561 -9.10 9.67 8.66
C PHE A 561 -8.40 10.36 9.84
N ILE A 562 -7.96 11.61 9.71
CA ILE A 562 -7.46 12.41 10.85
C ILE A 562 -8.63 13.03 11.61
N ASP A 563 -9.54 13.71 10.91
CA ASP A 563 -10.59 14.49 11.58
C ASP A 563 -11.86 13.66 11.87
N GLY A 564 -12.00 12.46 11.29
CA GLY A 564 -13.13 11.55 11.53
C GLY A 564 -14.40 11.87 10.75
N HIS A 565 -14.33 12.66 9.67
CA HIS A 565 -15.49 12.96 8.81
C HIS A 565 -15.90 11.76 7.94
N LEU A 566 -17.12 11.80 7.37
CA LEU A 566 -17.64 10.80 6.42
C LEU A 566 -17.59 9.33 6.90
N LYS A 567 -17.57 9.07 8.21
CA LYS A 567 -17.70 7.71 8.78
C LYS A 567 -18.92 6.94 8.27
N TRP A 568 -20.00 7.63 7.92
CA TRP A 568 -21.19 7.01 7.31
C TRP A 568 -20.91 6.38 5.93
N LEU A 569 -19.89 6.87 5.22
CA LEU A 569 -19.49 6.39 3.89
C LEU A 569 -18.40 5.33 3.97
N VAL A 570 -17.37 5.56 4.79
CA VAL A 570 -16.17 4.70 4.86
C VAL A 570 -16.27 3.61 5.94
N GLY A 571 -17.36 3.61 6.71
CA GLY A 571 -17.56 2.76 7.88
C GLY A 571 -16.88 3.31 9.13
N ASP A 572 -17.04 2.60 10.24
CA ASP A 572 -16.43 3.00 11.50
C ASP A 572 -14.94 2.63 11.56
N PHE A 573 -14.17 3.49 12.22
CA PHE A 573 -12.73 3.34 12.46
C PHE A 573 -12.30 4.21 13.65
N THR A 574 -11.17 3.86 14.25
CA THR A 574 -10.60 4.60 15.37
C THR A 574 -9.92 5.87 14.85
N VAL A 575 -10.35 7.03 15.36
CA VAL A 575 -9.74 8.31 14.99
C VAL A 575 -8.51 8.53 15.86
N THR A 576 -7.33 8.46 15.26
CA THR A 576 -6.04 8.58 15.95
C THR A 576 -5.43 9.99 15.86
N GLY A 577 -5.94 10.82 14.96
CA GLY A 577 -5.36 12.12 14.64
C GLY A 577 -4.08 12.02 13.79
N THR A 578 -3.76 10.84 13.24
CA THR A 578 -2.54 10.59 12.47
C THR A 578 -2.80 9.59 11.34
N LEU A 579 -2.02 9.67 10.26
CA LEU A 579 -2.02 8.70 9.17
C LEU A 579 -0.80 7.80 9.24
N ASP A 580 -0.98 6.54 8.85
CA ASP A 580 0.15 5.64 8.67
C ASP A 580 1.02 6.10 7.48
N THR A 581 2.29 6.35 7.75
CA THR A 581 3.26 6.88 6.78
C THR A 581 3.40 5.96 5.57
N GLY A 582 3.52 4.64 5.80
CA GLY A 582 3.69 3.65 4.75
C GLY A 582 2.49 3.61 3.80
N SER A 583 1.28 3.62 4.36
CA SER A 583 0.02 3.63 3.61
C SER A 583 -0.11 4.89 2.74
N VAL A 584 0.27 6.06 3.26
CA VAL A 584 0.22 7.33 2.49
C VAL A 584 1.18 7.30 1.31
N ILE A 585 2.43 6.84 1.51
CA ILE A 585 3.40 6.69 0.41
C ILE A 585 2.89 5.71 -0.63
N LEU A 586 2.31 4.60 -0.20
CA LEU A 586 1.75 3.60 -1.10
C LEU A 586 0.61 4.17 -1.94
N VAL A 587 -0.37 4.84 -1.30
CA VAL A 587 -1.44 5.55 -2.03
C VAL A 587 -0.82 6.50 -3.04
N ALA A 588 0.15 7.33 -2.62
CA ALA A 588 0.77 8.31 -3.50
C ALA A 588 1.42 7.68 -4.74
N VAL A 589 2.23 6.63 -4.55
CA VAL A 589 2.97 5.98 -5.63
C VAL A 589 2.05 5.16 -6.54
N VAL A 590 1.06 4.45 -5.98
CA VAL A 590 0.06 3.69 -6.75
C VAL A 590 -0.83 4.63 -7.56
N VAL A 591 -1.39 5.66 -6.93
CA VAL A 591 -2.22 6.66 -7.59
C VAL A 591 -1.45 7.38 -8.69
N PHE A 592 -0.20 7.78 -8.42
CA PHE A 592 0.60 8.44 -9.43
C PHE A 592 0.83 7.51 -10.63
N GLY A 593 1.19 6.25 -10.40
CA GLY A 593 1.37 5.26 -11.45
C GLY A 593 0.12 5.07 -12.31
N LEU A 594 -1.03 4.84 -11.67
CA LEU A 594 -2.32 4.68 -12.34
C LEU A 594 -2.72 5.95 -13.11
N SER A 595 -2.57 7.13 -12.51
CA SER A 595 -2.88 8.39 -13.18
C SER A 595 -1.99 8.64 -14.40
N MET A 596 -0.75 8.12 -14.43
CA MET A 596 0.09 8.20 -15.64
C MET A 596 -0.39 7.25 -16.75
N ASP A 597 -0.96 6.10 -16.40
CA ASP A 597 -1.38 5.08 -17.37
C ASP A 597 -2.51 5.60 -18.28
N TYR A 598 -3.53 6.19 -17.67
CA TYR A 598 -4.68 6.69 -18.39
C TYR A 598 -4.29 7.93 -19.21
N GLU A 599 -3.25 8.67 -18.79
CA GLU A 599 -2.75 9.85 -19.52
C GLU A 599 -2.13 9.43 -20.82
N LEU A 600 -1.32 8.37 -20.79
CA LEU A 600 -0.81 7.77 -22.02
C LEU A 600 -1.93 7.22 -22.90
N PHE A 601 -3.00 6.64 -22.35
CA PHE A 601 -4.13 6.16 -23.14
C PHE A 601 -4.88 7.28 -23.87
N LEU A 602 -5.20 8.36 -23.15
CA LEU A 602 -5.88 9.51 -23.72
C LEU A 602 -4.98 10.21 -24.75
N LEU A 603 -3.72 10.50 -24.40
CA LEU A 603 -2.78 11.18 -25.28
C LEU A 603 -2.44 10.35 -26.51
N SER A 604 -2.34 9.02 -26.39
CA SER A 604 -2.14 8.12 -27.53
C SER A 604 -3.23 8.32 -28.58
N ARG A 605 -4.50 8.33 -28.15
CA ARG A 605 -5.61 8.48 -29.09
C ARG A 605 -5.71 9.89 -29.66
N ILE A 606 -5.50 10.92 -28.85
CA ILE A 606 -5.47 12.31 -29.36
C ILE A 606 -4.34 12.48 -30.38
N ARG A 607 -3.17 11.90 -30.12
CA ARG A 607 -2.02 11.95 -31.02
C ARG A 607 -2.28 11.23 -32.34
N GLU A 608 -2.91 10.06 -32.31
CA GLU A 608 -3.30 9.33 -33.53
C GLU A 608 -4.18 10.19 -34.45
N GLU A 609 -5.17 10.88 -33.87
CA GLU A 609 -6.06 11.79 -34.60
C GLU A 609 -5.36 13.08 -35.06
N HIS A 610 -4.37 13.57 -34.32
CA HIS A 610 -3.56 14.72 -34.73
C HIS A 610 -2.63 14.36 -35.90
N LEU A 611 -1.97 13.21 -35.83
CA LEU A 611 -1.10 12.69 -36.91
C LEU A 611 -1.89 12.36 -38.18
N SER A 612 -3.18 12.05 -38.08
CA SER A 612 -4.06 11.91 -39.24
C SER A 612 -4.47 13.26 -39.88
N GLY A 613 -3.90 14.38 -39.43
CA GLY A 613 -4.09 15.71 -40.01
C GLY A 613 -5.27 16.51 -39.43
N LYS A 614 -5.91 16.07 -38.34
CA LYS A 614 -7.00 16.82 -37.70
C LYS A 614 -6.44 18.02 -36.91
N SER A 615 -7.24 19.09 -36.83
CA SER A 615 -6.92 20.25 -35.98
C SER A 615 -6.87 19.85 -34.51
N ASN A 616 -6.07 20.54 -33.69
CA ASN A 616 -5.94 20.23 -32.25
C ASN A 616 -7.28 20.10 -31.51
N ILE A 617 -8.30 20.92 -31.86
CA ILE A 617 -9.63 20.84 -31.24
C ILE A 617 -10.32 19.52 -31.61
N GLU A 618 -10.35 19.17 -32.89
CA GLU A 618 -11.01 17.95 -33.35
C GLU A 618 -10.24 16.69 -32.92
N SER A 619 -8.90 16.73 -32.89
CA SER A 619 -8.09 15.64 -32.34
C SER A 619 -8.41 15.36 -30.87
N VAL A 620 -8.56 16.41 -30.05
CA VAL A 620 -8.95 16.28 -28.64
C VAL A 620 -10.39 15.78 -28.51
N ALA A 621 -11.33 16.34 -29.28
CA ALA A 621 -12.75 15.97 -29.19
C ALA A 621 -13.01 14.51 -29.63
N VAL A 622 -12.45 14.10 -30.77
CA VAL A 622 -12.57 12.73 -31.29
C VAL A 622 -11.78 11.76 -30.42
N GLY A 623 -10.58 12.16 -29.99
CA GLY A 623 -9.75 11.38 -29.07
C GLY A 623 -10.48 11.06 -27.77
N LEU A 624 -11.10 12.08 -27.14
CA LEU A 624 -11.90 11.91 -25.94
C LEU A 624 -13.17 11.10 -26.23
N GLN A 625 -13.86 11.30 -27.35
CA GLN A 625 -15.08 10.54 -27.66
C GLN A 625 -14.83 9.03 -27.80
N ARG A 626 -13.71 8.65 -28.40
CA ARG A 626 -13.33 7.24 -28.61
C ARG A 626 -12.75 6.60 -27.35
N SER A 627 -12.11 7.37 -26.46
CA SER A 627 -11.43 6.86 -25.26
C SER A 627 -12.21 7.05 -23.94
N ALA A 628 -13.01 8.11 -23.79
CA ALA A 628 -13.60 8.47 -22.50
C ALA A 628 -14.55 7.41 -21.94
N ARG A 629 -15.32 6.72 -22.79
CA ARG A 629 -16.18 5.62 -22.32
C ARG A 629 -15.36 4.47 -21.73
N ILE A 630 -14.24 4.15 -22.38
CA ILE A 630 -13.32 3.09 -21.96
C ILE A 630 -12.63 3.49 -20.66
N ILE A 631 -12.05 4.70 -20.63
CA ILE A 631 -11.35 5.23 -19.46
C ILE A 631 -12.30 5.35 -18.28
N THR A 632 -13.53 5.84 -18.48
CA THR A 632 -14.53 5.92 -17.40
C THR A 632 -14.94 4.54 -16.90
N ALA A 633 -15.08 3.56 -17.81
CA ALA A 633 -15.38 2.19 -17.42
C ALA A 633 -14.25 1.57 -16.60
N ALA A 634 -13.01 1.68 -17.07
CA ALA A 634 -11.80 1.28 -16.38
C ALA A 634 -11.70 1.93 -15.00
N ALA A 635 -11.87 3.26 -14.93
CA ALA A 635 -11.85 4.00 -13.69
C ALA A 635 -12.95 3.56 -12.70
N LEU A 636 -14.17 3.29 -13.17
CA LEU A 636 -15.26 2.78 -12.31
C LEU A 636 -15.00 1.35 -11.83
N LEU A 637 -14.39 0.51 -12.67
CA LEU A 637 -14.01 -0.86 -12.31
C LEU A 637 -12.92 -0.83 -11.24
N LEU A 638 -11.85 -0.09 -11.49
CA LEU A 638 -10.72 0.07 -10.58
C LEU A 638 -11.15 0.72 -9.26
N ALA A 639 -11.92 1.80 -9.32
CA ALA A 639 -12.47 2.44 -8.12
C ALA A 639 -13.40 1.50 -7.35
N GLY A 640 -14.19 0.66 -8.03
CA GLY A 640 -15.05 -0.33 -7.38
C GLY A 640 -14.26 -1.43 -6.66
N VAL A 641 -13.18 -1.94 -7.28
CA VAL A 641 -12.29 -2.94 -6.66
C VAL A 641 -11.63 -2.37 -5.40
N PHE A 642 -11.06 -1.16 -5.48
CA PHE A 642 -10.44 -0.52 -4.32
C PHE A 642 -11.47 -0.04 -3.28
N ALA A 643 -12.68 0.36 -3.70
CA ALA A 643 -13.77 0.69 -2.78
C ALA A 643 -14.23 -0.52 -1.96
N ALA A 644 -14.07 -1.76 -2.47
CA ALA A 644 -14.35 -2.96 -1.69
C ALA A 644 -13.45 -3.05 -0.45
N PHE A 645 -12.21 -2.53 -0.49
CA PHE A 645 -11.31 -2.48 0.68
C PHE A 645 -11.81 -1.54 1.77
N MET A 646 -12.71 -0.60 1.47
CA MET A 646 -13.35 0.25 2.50
C MET A 646 -14.23 -0.56 3.47
N THR A 647 -14.63 -1.79 3.09
CA THR A 647 -15.36 -2.70 3.98
C THR A 647 -14.47 -3.35 5.05
N SER A 648 -13.14 -3.27 4.90
CA SER A 648 -12.18 -3.81 5.88
C SER A 648 -12.38 -3.16 7.25
N GLY A 649 -12.15 -3.92 8.33
CA GLY A 649 -12.05 -3.38 9.69
C GLY A 649 -10.70 -2.73 10.00
N VAL A 650 -9.69 -2.91 9.15
CA VAL A 650 -8.36 -2.35 9.34
C VAL A 650 -8.27 -0.97 8.70
N THR A 651 -8.04 0.05 9.51
CA THR A 651 -8.06 1.46 9.09
C THR A 651 -7.07 1.75 7.95
N SER A 652 -5.87 1.18 7.99
CA SER A 652 -4.86 1.33 6.93
C SER A 652 -5.34 0.81 5.57
N ILE A 653 -6.07 -0.32 5.55
CA ILE A 653 -6.64 -0.89 4.31
C ILE A 653 -7.82 -0.05 3.82
N LYS A 654 -8.70 0.40 4.73
CA LYS A 654 -9.78 1.33 4.37
C LYS A 654 -9.24 2.59 3.70
N MET A 655 -8.19 3.17 4.28
CA MET A 655 -7.53 4.38 3.78
C MET A 655 -6.91 4.15 2.40
N LEU A 656 -6.21 3.03 2.20
CA LEU A 656 -5.66 2.65 0.89
C LEU A 656 -6.76 2.51 -0.15
N GLY A 657 -7.82 1.76 0.16
CA GLY A 657 -8.98 1.54 -0.71
C GLY A 657 -9.68 2.83 -1.11
N PHE A 658 -10.01 3.66 -0.11
CA PHE A 658 -10.64 4.96 -0.34
C PHE A 658 -9.74 5.90 -1.15
N GLY A 659 -8.47 6.01 -0.76
CA GLY A 659 -7.50 6.91 -1.39
C GLY A 659 -7.31 6.61 -2.87
N VAL A 660 -7.06 5.35 -3.21
CA VAL A 660 -6.90 4.93 -4.61
C VAL A 660 -8.21 5.10 -5.38
N ALA A 661 -9.36 4.67 -4.82
CA ALA A 661 -10.65 4.81 -5.49
C ALA A 661 -11.02 6.27 -5.78
N LEU A 662 -10.86 7.16 -4.79
CA LEU A 662 -11.13 8.58 -4.96
C LEU A 662 -10.20 9.19 -6.01
N ALA A 663 -8.90 8.91 -5.94
CA ALA A 663 -7.94 9.48 -6.87
C ALA A 663 -8.23 9.09 -8.32
N VAL A 664 -8.57 7.82 -8.56
CA VAL A 664 -8.95 7.32 -9.89
C VAL A 664 -10.21 8.03 -10.39
N LEU A 665 -11.20 8.28 -9.52
CA LEU A 665 -12.41 9.01 -9.89
C LEU A 665 -12.13 10.49 -10.19
N LEU A 666 -11.32 11.16 -9.37
CA LEU A 666 -10.91 12.55 -9.58
C LEU A 666 -10.14 12.71 -10.89
N ASP A 667 -9.22 11.77 -11.16
CA ASP A 667 -8.44 11.76 -12.39
C ASP A 667 -9.32 11.53 -13.63
N ALA A 668 -10.16 10.50 -13.61
CA ALA A 668 -11.06 10.19 -14.72
C ALA A 668 -12.08 11.31 -15.04
N THR A 669 -12.47 12.10 -14.03
CA THR A 669 -13.50 13.14 -14.17
C THR A 669 -12.91 14.55 -14.28
N LEU A 670 -12.35 15.09 -13.18
CA LEU A 670 -11.85 16.46 -13.14
C LEU A 670 -10.61 16.66 -14.00
N VAL A 671 -9.66 15.72 -13.94
CA VAL A 671 -8.41 15.84 -14.69
C VAL A 671 -8.66 15.57 -16.17
N ARG A 672 -9.13 14.38 -16.51
CA ARG A 672 -9.23 13.93 -17.91
C ARG A 672 -10.38 14.53 -18.68
N ALA A 673 -11.56 14.63 -18.08
CA ALA A 673 -12.72 15.11 -18.81
C ALA A 673 -12.75 16.64 -18.90
N LEU A 674 -12.10 17.35 -17.98
CA LEU A 674 -12.15 18.82 -17.90
C LEU A 674 -10.77 19.48 -18.09
N LEU A 675 -9.80 19.24 -17.19
CA LEU A 675 -8.51 19.96 -17.20
C LEU A 675 -7.68 19.66 -18.44
N VAL A 676 -7.56 18.40 -18.84
CA VAL A 676 -6.76 18.00 -20.01
C VAL A 676 -7.27 18.68 -21.29
N PRO A 677 -8.57 18.58 -21.68
CA PRO A 677 -9.09 19.30 -22.85
C PRO A 677 -8.90 20.82 -22.77
N ALA A 678 -9.14 21.42 -21.60
CA ALA A 678 -9.00 22.86 -21.42
C ALA A 678 -7.54 23.33 -21.60
N LEU A 679 -6.58 22.62 -21.01
CA LEU A 679 -5.15 22.90 -21.16
C LEU A 679 -4.63 22.58 -22.56
N MET A 680 -5.17 21.56 -23.22
CA MET A 680 -4.87 21.27 -24.62
C MET A 680 -5.34 22.41 -25.53
N ARG A 681 -6.51 23.00 -25.25
CA ARG A 681 -6.98 24.18 -25.98
C ARG A 681 -6.12 25.42 -25.75
N LEU A 682 -5.73 25.71 -24.51
CA LEU A 682 -4.96 26.90 -24.15
C LEU A 682 -3.58 26.94 -24.81
N PHE A 683 -2.93 25.78 -24.92
CA PHE A 683 -1.60 25.69 -25.51
C PHE A 683 -1.61 25.44 -27.03
N GLY A 684 -2.75 25.01 -27.61
CA GLY A 684 -2.91 24.81 -29.04
C GLY A 684 -1.84 23.89 -29.64
N GLU A 685 -1.23 24.31 -30.74
CA GLU A 685 -0.17 23.52 -31.41
C GLU A 685 1.13 23.41 -30.59
N ARG A 686 1.32 24.26 -29.57
CA ARG A 686 2.51 24.16 -28.70
C ARG A 686 2.52 22.85 -27.90
N ASN A 687 1.39 22.19 -27.73
CA ASN A 687 1.31 20.87 -27.09
C ASN A 687 2.19 19.83 -27.79
N TRP A 688 2.46 19.98 -29.08
CA TRP A 688 3.22 18.99 -29.87
C TRP A 688 4.65 19.46 -30.17
N TRP A 689 5.14 20.44 -29.39
CA TRP A 689 6.45 21.05 -29.63
C TRP A 689 7.59 20.33 -28.91
N ALA A 690 8.69 20.13 -29.64
CA ALA A 690 10.00 19.78 -29.11
C ALA A 690 11.12 20.36 -30.00
N PRO A 691 12.32 20.64 -29.45
CA PRO A 691 13.49 21.07 -30.23
C PRO A 691 13.85 20.05 -31.32
N LYS A 692 14.25 20.52 -32.51
CA LYS A 692 14.59 19.65 -33.67
C LYS A 692 15.64 18.58 -33.35
N SER A 693 16.61 18.89 -32.49
CA SER A 693 17.65 17.96 -32.04
C SER A 693 17.10 16.79 -31.22
N MET A 694 15.96 16.96 -30.55
CA MET A 694 15.34 15.94 -29.69
C MET A 694 14.29 15.10 -30.43
N GLN A 695 13.69 15.63 -31.51
CA GLN A 695 12.68 14.91 -32.30
C GLN A 695 13.17 13.57 -32.86
N ARG A 696 14.49 13.41 -33.07
CA ARG A 696 15.09 12.13 -33.53
C ARG A 696 14.95 10.97 -32.55
N PHE A 697 14.70 11.24 -31.27
CA PHE A 697 14.56 10.24 -30.21
C PHE A 697 13.10 9.81 -29.97
N THR A 698 12.18 10.32 -30.79
CA THR A 698 10.75 10.07 -30.63
C THR A 698 10.32 8.86 -31.46
N LEU A 699 9.27 8.16 -31.01
CA LEU A 699 8.73 7.05 -31.78
C LEU A 699 8.03 7.58 -33.05
N LYS A 700 8.58 7.21 -34.21
CA LYS A 700 7.83 7.27 -35.48
C LYS A 700 6.81 6.13 -35.49
N HIS A 701 5.56 6.47 -35.76
CA HIS A 701 4.47 5.51 -35.88
C HIS A 701 4.35 5.02 -37.31
#